data_AF-A0A6G0SXH8-F1
#
_entry.id   AF-A0A6G0SXH8-F1
#
_cell.length_a   1.000
_cell.length_b   1.000
_cell.length_c   1.000
_cell.angle_alpha   90.00
_cell.angle_beta   90.00
_cell.angle_gamma   90.00
#
_symmetry.space_group_name_H-M   'P 1'
#
loop_
_entity.id
_entity.type
_entity.pdbx_description
1 polymer ?
#
loop_
_entity_poly.entity_id
_entity_poly.type
_entity_poly.pdbx_seq_one_letter_code
_entity_poly.pdbx_strand_id
1 'polypeptide(L)'
;MSEPLYLYGLSHVGRRPSIDPKLVLSTLELYANELFDTDGNLIPYSSKLWVNISEELNSKISAKSLYISVYQDRHSWQTLLRGKIQTLTKNSEICIEDDDEDDRDDTDSITDDESDGLIGEDKKLFKFDIPYRDYIKMSPINVKYGKKNNKKNYTVLKQGVWTNIINDWFIKHCCIPCNIIYKRCRVQNDNKDGLQYYLTFSGKCKDCQASVFGWVDEKPKEAMALVVNVIIQGMKINENHKSKRPLNGSKRREVGQELFHETASNWRRNAVEPLNYGDKIPANIYKKTILRKCKQEESDKALGITIKCPIMSLIQFKHTKYAGSIHLIAADPFIVHYWTPCQLVFYKSMRKSYVRLTIDATGSIVKKIKRTTQNILSSHIFLYEGVLSSDEFQISILQMISEKQNTFAIYSWLQSWLNDGVLAPQETVTDFSMALLGAIARAFCEGMTVNFYVKTYLEILMHGKSSASNQLQCYMRIDIAHLIKLVCRWKCWQGIKSQHLKQFFVRCTVLLIKAEDLFDFQYTLIDILTVASSQYDGQLVNSQINSSSEDARIRLLERIKGADYPVNYEEHLQDLNSVDELKDNEMMDDSSYSNVNDFLQHVVEKSKSNLLVPGDRLNAYYIPDFCTNILRICKLFPLWSNVMRQFFNSPYSTATSASVESNFSELKNNILKHSSKPLQADRFVITHLMSLESSIKLAKHNQLSSDTSMKITSSPQEIKQNLIIDHEIEGPIHFDTDISSIDQTLLETENPEKLKTKITCQKEFVDELNSSPIHSSSIGDNSSSVSSDSCDDLLKEETWKGLKNIPTGPLQGNKNKRHFKYTNPCPDIDRILNNSRMRSHKKTLLLNGNISNQCKIKGNVYVVTNTCPFDAIVVGLSVAYNDYPTYRDFITNQNNELLLFSKNLASNGGIKTLYNARVELLKKHFVESLLCPKVHTINCECNVTKIVECYLQDVPSAVEHIRCENCEESTKSSPTIILSSNNKTNKLEEMIQNYLKVKQSVCFECQGIKFSTRVLNQHLFIETEYITAMILPLKDFPKIVNEKYYLVAIVNFIAGHYTTYIRRFSKNVWEIHNNLCQKIKIATSENEILHPHMLMYILLE
;
A
#
# COMPACT_ATOMS: atom_id res chain seq x y z
N MET A 1 56.36 26.77 12.51
CA MET A 1 55.56 27.44 13.54
C MET A 1 54.10 27.53 13.09
N SER A 2 53.28 26.55 13.48
CA SER A 2 51.82 26.59 13.49
C SER A 2 51.34 25.22 13.96
N GLU A 3 50.73 25.14 15.15
CA GLU A 3 50.37 23.87 15.77
C GLU A 3 49.11 23.24 15.14
N PRO A 4 49.00 21.90 15.10
CA PRO A 4 47.78 21.23 14.71
C PRO A 4 46.73 21.30 15.82
N LEU A 5 45.54 21.83 15.51
CA LEU A 5 44.39 21.84 16.41
C LEU A 5 43.85 20.42 16.64
N TYR A 6 44.22 19.83 17.77
CA TYR A 6 43.59 18.61 18.27
C TYR A 6 42.14 18.90 18.72
N LEU A 7 41.17 18.34 17.98
CA LEU A 7 39.77 18.30 18.39
C LEU A 7 39.59 17.33 19.58
N TYR A 8 39.68 17.88 20.79
CA TYR A 8 39.35 17.14 22.02
C TYR A 8 37.92 16.57 21.96
N GLY A 9 37.79 15.30 22.35
CA GLY A 9 36.51 14.62 22.46
C GLY A 9 35.61 15.32 23.48
N LEU A 10 34.43 15.77 23.05
CA LEU A 10 33.43 16.38 23.92
C LEU A 10 32.84 15.36 24.89
N SER A 11 33.34 15.35 26.12
CA SER A 11 32.62 14.78 27.27
C SER A 11 31.32 15.56 27.53
N HIS A 12 30.31 14.89 28.05
CA HIS A 12 28.99 15.49 28.27
C HIS A 12 29.01 16.55 29.38
N VAL A 13 29.02 17.84 29.01
CA VAL A 13 28.70 18.93 29.95
C VAL A 13 27.19 19.15 29.96
N GLY A 14 26.56 18.99 31.13
CA GLY A 14 25.13 19.22 31.33
C GLY A 14 24.73 20.70 31.30
N ARG A 15 23.46 21.00 31.65
CA ARG A 15 23.03 22.39 31.90
C ARG A 15 23.96 23.03 32.95
N ARG A 16 24.42 24.27 32.70
CA ARG A 16 25.04 25.09 33.75
C ARG A 16 24.07 25.20 34.94
N PRO A 17 24.51 25.00 36.19
CA PRO A 17 23.64 25.09 37.36
C PRO A 17 23.09 26.52 37.54
N SER A 18 21.91 26.62 38.15
CA SER A 18 21.18 27.86 38.45
C SER A 18 21.81 28.71 39.56
N ILE A 19 22.79 28.15 40.26
CA ILE A 19 23.47 28.72 41.43
C ILE A 19 24.93 28.24 41.43
N ASP A 20 25.85 29.07 41.93
CA ASP A 20 27.27 28.72 42.02
C ASP A 20 27.47 27.57 43.04
N PRO A 21 28.11 26.44 42.67
CA PRO A 21 28.43 25.37 43.60
C PRO A 21 29.21 25.81 44.85
N LYS A 22 30.01 26.89 44.77
CA LYS A 22 30.72 27.45 45.93
C LYS A 22 29.77 28.09 46.95
N LEU A 23 28.75 28.80 46.46
CA LEU A 23 27.73 29.43 47.31
C LEU A 23 26.90 28.35 48.03
N VAL A 24 26.51 27.29 47.31
CA VAL A 24 25.81 26.14 47.92
C VAL A 24 26.65 25.47 49.00
N LEU A 25 27.94 25.24 48.75
CA LEU A 25 28.85 24.69 49.77
C LEU A 25 28.95 25.60 50.99
N SER A 26 29.17 26.91 50.80
CA SER A 26 29.27 27.85 51.93
C SER A 26 28.01 27.92 52.80
N THR A 27 26.82 27.71 52.22
CA THR A 27 25.56 27.65 52.98
C THR A 27 25.41 26.31 53.70
N LEU A 28 25.69 25.19 53.04
CA LEU A 28 25.71 23.86 53.68
C LEU A 28 26.71 23.80 54.85
N GLU A 29 27.84 24.50 54.71
CA GLU A 29 28.90 24.60 55.71
C GLU A 29 28.52 25.33 57.01
N LEU A 30 27.43 26.10 57.02
CA LEU A 30 26.86 26.70 58.24
C LEU A 30 26.10 25.66 59.07
N TYR A 31 25.46 24.71 58.38
CA TYR A 31 24.63 23.66 58.97
C TYR A 31 25.35 22.31 59.10
N ALA A 32 26.67 22.27 58.88
CA ALA A 32 27.44 21.03 58.80
C ALA A 32 27.20 20.08 59.99
N ASN A 33 27.16 20.61 61.22
CA ASN A 33 26.94 19.82 62.44
C ASN A 33 25.50 19.30 62.61
N GLU A 34 24.52 19.88 61.90
CA GLU A 34 23.10 19.48 61.92
C GLU A 34 22.73 18.59 60.72
N LEU A 35 23.58 18.57 59.69
CA LEU A 35 23.40 17.76 58.49
C LEU A 35 23.78 16.28 58.69
N PHE A 36 24.49 15.95 59.77
CA PHE A 36 24.82 14.58 60.13
C PHE A 36 24.33 14.26 61.55
N ASP A 37 23.86 13.03 61.76
CA ASP A 37 23.49 12.53 63.08
C ASP A 37 24.70 12.10 63.91
N THR A 38 24.45 11.63 65.14
CA THR A 38 25.49 11.20 66.10
C THR A 38 26.32 10.02 65.63
N ASP A 39 25.79 9.22 64.70
CA ASP A 39 26.49 8.08 64.09
C ASP A 39 27.19 8.49 62.78
N GLY A 40 27.13 9.78 62.41
CA GLY A 40 27.73 10.35 61.21
C GLY A 40 26.94 10.07 59.93
N ASN A 41 25.70 9.61 59.99
CA ASN A 41 24.86 9.44 58.79
C ASN A 41 24.24 10.79 58.39
N LEU A 42 23.99 10.98 57.10
CA LEU A 42 23.36 12.21 56.60
C LEU A 42 21.88 12.23 56.99
N ILE A 43 21.38 13.33 57.55
CA ILE A 43 19.99 13.42 58.00
C ILE A 43 18.99 13.14 56.86
N PRO A 44 17.88 12.43 57.12
CA PRO A 44 16.98 11.95 56.08
C PRO A 44 16.35 13.08 55.27
N TYR A 45 16.00 12.79 54.01
CA TYR A 45 15.44 13.77 53.06
C TYR A 45 14.16 14.47 53.57
N SER A 46 13.44 13.85 54.51
CA SER A 46 12.24 14.38 55.14
C SER A 46 12.50 15.46 56.21
N SER A 47 13.76 15.72 56.57
CA SER A 47 14.11 16.79 57.49
C SER A 47 13.74 18.16 56.92
N LYS A 48 13.10 19.00 57.73
CA LYS A 48 12.78 20.39 57.38
C LYS A 48 14.02 21.23 57.11
N LEU A 49 15.20 20.84 57.64
CA LEU A 49 16.46 21.56 57.42
C LEU A 49 16.81 21.67 55.93
N TRP A 50 16.53 20.64 55.13
CA TRP A 50 16.72 20.68 53.67
C TRP A 50 15.82 21.70 52.96
N VAL A 51 14.64 21.99 53.53
CA VAL A 51 13.74 23.03 53.04
C VAL A 51 14.27 24.41 53.42
N ASN A 52 14.68 24.60 54.67
CA ASN A 52 15.27 25.86 55.15
C ASN A 52 16.51 26.27 54.32
N ILE A 53 17.46 25.35 54.11
CA ILE A 53 18.66 25.62 53.29
C ILE A 53 18.30 25.85 51.82
N SER A 54 17.29 25.15 51.30
CA SER A 54 16.73 25.40 49.96
C SER A 54 16.15 26.81 49.84
N GLU A 55 15.46 27.30 50.87
CA GLU A 55 14.88 28.65 50.91
C GLU A 55 15.94 29.75 51.02
N GLU A 56 16.98 29.59 51.84
CA GLU A 56 18.15 30.49 51.88
C GLU A 56 18.86 30.59 50.53
N LEU A 57 18.95 29.47 49.79
CA LEU A 57 19.44 29.42 48.41
C LEU A 57 18.41 29.94 47.38
N ASN A 58 17.41 30.72 47.83
CA ASN A 58 16.33 31.33 47.05
C ASN A 58 15.51 30.30 46.24
N SER A 59 15.37 29.07 46.76
CA SER A 59 14.75 27.92 46.07
C SER A 59 15.32 27.59 44.69
N LYS A 60 16.53 28.08 44.36
CA LYS A 60 17.19 27.84 43.05
C LYS A 60 17.68 26.40 42.86
N ILE A 61 17.79 25.67 43.96
CA ILE A 61 17.98 24.22 44.06
C ILE A 61 16.92 23.70 45.04
N SER A 62 16.17 22.64 44.68
CA SER A 62 15.12 22.12 45.56
C SER A 62 15.71 21.31 46.72
N ALA A 63 15.04 21.26 47.86
CA ALA A 63 15.41 20.44 49.02
C ALA A 63 15.80 19.00 48.66
N LYS A 64 15.00 18.30 47.82
CA LYS A 64 15.34 16.93 47.35
C LYS A 64 16.57 16.90 46.44
N SER A 65 16.77 17.92 45.60
CA SER A 65 17.98 18.02 44.78
C SER A 65 19.23 18.32 45.61
N LEU A 66 19.08 19.10 46.68
CA LEU A 66 20.14 19.47 47.63
C LEU A 66 20.57 18.24 48.45
N TYR A 67 19.62 17.53 49.06
CA TYR A 67 19.85 16.24 49.74
C TYR A 67 20.59 15.25 48.81
N ILE A 68 20.07 14.98 47.61
CA ILE A 68 20.70 14.05 46.66
C ILE A 68 22.12 14.49 46.29
N SER A 69 22.37 15.80 46.19
CA SER A 69 23.70 16.30 45.81
C SER A 69 24.72 16.14 46.94
N VAL A 70 24.33 16.32 48.19
CA VAL A 70 25.19 16.05 49.36
C VAL A 70 25.33 14.55 49.59
N TYR A 71 24.25 13.79 49.47
CA TYR A 71 24.27 12.33 49.65
C TYR A 71 25.18 11.63 48.62
N GLN A 72 25.11 12.02 47.35
CA GLN A 72 25.95 11.47 46.26
C GLN A 72 27.34 12.13 46.15
N ASP A 73 27.79 12.82 47.20
CA ASP A 73 29.06 13.58 47.29
C ASP A 73 29.39 14.42 46.04
N ARG A 74 28.38 15.06 45.46
CA ARG A 74 28.57 15.89 44.26
C ARG A 74 29.41 17.10 44.60
N HIS A 75 30.40 17.41 43.75
CA HIS A 75 31.41 18.44 44.02
C HIS A 75 32.19 18.22 45.33
N SER A 76 32.26 16.99 45.82
CA SER A 76 32.91 16.60 47.09
C SER A 76 32.31 17.29 48.32
N TRP A 77 31.04 17.73 48.26
CA TRP A 77 30.38 18.44 49.35
C TRP A 77 30.25 17.61 50.63
N GLN A 78 29.90 16.32 50.55
CA GLN A 78 29.84 15.44 51.71
C GLN A 78 31.23 15.28 52.32
N THR A 79 32.24 15.04 51.49
CA THR A 79 33.64 14.88 51.90
C THR A 79 34.16 16.15 52.59
N LEU A 80 33.87 17.34 52.05
CA LEU A 80 34.29 18.63 52.61
C LEU A 80 33.55 18.95 53.94
N LEU A 81 32.24 18.72 54.00
CA LEU A 81 31.46 18.92 55.23
C LEU A 81 31.91 17.97 56.34
N ARG A 82 32.16 16.69 56.02
CA ARG A 82 32.73 15.70 56.96
C ARG A 82 34.12 16.09 57.41
N GLY A 83 34.98 16.57 56.50
CA GLY A 83 36.33 17.06 56.84
C GLY A 83 36.31 18.24 57.82
N LYS A 84 35.26 19.07 57.80
CA LYS A 84 35.05 20.18 58.75
C LYS A 84 34.63 19.71 60.15
N ILE A 85 34.02 18.52 60.25
CA ILE A 85 33.58 17.88 61.50
C ILE A 85 34.69 16.96 62.09
N GLN A 86 35.54 16.39 61.23
CA GLN A 86 36.60 15.42 61.58
C GLN A 86 37.85 16.01 62.26
N THR A 87 37.77 17.18 62.90
CA THR A 87 38.75 17.55 63.94
C THR A 87 38.60 16.71 65.21
N LEU A 88 37.54 15.88 65.30
CA LEU A 88 37.38 14.85 66.32
C LEU A 88 37.17 13.45 65.69
N THR A 89 38.04 12.51 66.09
CA THR A 89 38.02 11.05 65.84
C THR A 89 38.28 10.52 64.41
N LYS A 90 38.94 9.35 64.36
CA LYS A 90 39.67 8.78 63.21
C LYS A 90 39.02 7.51 62.62
N ASN A 91 39.20 7.34 61.32
CA ASN A 91 39.28 6.07 60.54
C ASN A 91 38.04 5.15 60.42
N SER A 92 37.45 5.12 59.22
CA SER A 92 37.31 3.87 58.43
C SER A 92 36.96 4.17 56.96
N GLU A 93 37.12 3.18 56.08
CA GLU A 93 37.22 3.34 54.61
C GLU A 93 35.89 3.56 53.88
N ILE A 94 35.89 4.41 52.85
CA ILE A 94 34.75 4.67 51.97
C ILE A 94 34.56 3.52 50.96
N CYS A 95 33.32 3.11 50.74
CA CYS A 95 32.95 2.28 49.60
C CYS A 95 31.65 2.78 48.97
N ILE A 96 31.64 2.82 47.64
CA ILE A 96 30.51 3.26 46.83
C ILE A 96 29.43 2.19 46.86
N GLU A 97 28.20 2.57 47.22
CA GLU A 97 27.01 1.74 47.09
C GLU A 97 25.94 2.51 46.32
N ASP A 98 25.27 1.85 45.37
CA ASP A 98 24.14 2.41 44.64
C ASP A 98 22.89 2.52 45.53
N ASP A 99 22.08 3.55 45.25
CA ASP A 99 20.82 3.85 45.95
C ASP A 99 19.68 2.91 45.58
N ASP A 100 19.30 2.04 46.53
CA ASP A 100 17.92 1.61 46.72
C ASP A 100 17.34 2.45 47.90
N GLU A 101 16.50 3.47 47.62
CA GLU A 101 15.75 4.22 48.65
C GLU A 101 14.71 3.28 49.34
N ASP A 102 14.56 3.43 50.66
CA ASP A 102 13.74 2.58 51.54
C ASP A 102 12.24 2.48 51.15
N ASP A 103 11.73 1.24 51.05
CA ASP A 103 10.36 0.89 51.47
C ASP A 103 10.51 0.26 52.87
N ARG A 104 9.85 0.83 53.89
CA ARG A 104 10.00 0.44 55.31
C ARG A 104 9.61 -1.02 55.58
N ASP A 105 10.20 -1.56 56.64
CA ASP A 105 9.94 -2.90 57.15
C ASP A 105 8.63 -2.95 57.94
N ASP A 106 7.51 -3.16 57.26
CA ASP A 106 6.27 -3.64 57.89
C ASP A 106 6.32 -5.18 57.94
N THR A 107 6.90 -5.70 59.01
CA THR A 107 6.92 -7.13 59.35
C THR A 107 5.58 -7.57 59.96
N ASP A 108 4.51 -7.47 59.18
CA ASP A 108 3.24 -8.15 59.52
C ASP A 108 3.41 -9.66 59.29
N SER A 109 3.82 -10.33 60.36
CA SER A 109 3.74 -11.78 60.49
C SER A 109 2.27 -12.22 60.47
N ILE A 110 1.79 -12.62 59.29
CA ILE A 110 0.60 -13.46 59.19
C ILE A 110 1.03 -14.86 59.63
N THR A 111 0.78 -15.16 60.90
CA THR A 111 0.77 -16.53 61.41
C THR A 111 -0.39 -17.29 60.77
N ASP A 112 -0.15 -18.55 60.39
CA ASP A 112 -1.20 -19.45 59.95
C ASP A 112 -2.15 -19.75 61.10
N ASP A 113 -3.41 -19.31 60.99
CA ASP A 113 -4.54 -19.87 61.72
C ASP A 113 -5.52 -20.46 60.71
N GLU A 114 -5.68 -21.78 60.76
CA GLU A 114 -6.67 -22.51 59.96
C GLU A 114 -8.09 -22.07 60.36
N SER A 115 -8.78 -21.34 59.50
CA SER A 115 -10.23 -21.13 59.63
C SER A 115 -10.91 -21.05 58.26
N ASP A 116 -12.03 -21.76 58.12
CA ASP A 116 -12.78 -21.87 56.88
C ASP A 116 -13.39 -20.54 56.42
N GLY A 117 -12.71 -19.89 55.47
CA GLY A 117 -13.36 -19.66 54.18
C GLY A 117 -14.40 -18.54 54.06
N LEU A 118 -14.27 -17.40 54.76
CA LEU A 118 -14.95 -16.16 54.37
C LEU A 118 -13.99 -15.16 53.72
N ILE A 119 -13.98 -15.17 52.38
CA ILE A 119 -13.22 -14.20 51.57
C ILE A 119 -13.89 -12.82 51.71
N GLY A 120 -13.26 -11.91 52.45
CA GLY A 120 -13.71 -10.52 52.57
C GLY A 120 -13.81 -9.82 51.20
N GLU A 121 -14.81 -8.95 51.04
CA GLU A 121 -15.33 -8.44 49.75
C GLU A 121 -14.28 -7.77 48.82
N ASP A 122 -13.14 -7.33 49.36
CA ASP A 122 -12.04 -6.68 48.64
C ASP A 122 -10.99 -7.62 48.01
N LYS A 123 -11.09 -8.95 48.18
CA LYS A 123 -10.11 -9.94 47.69
C LYS A 123 -10.60 -10.80 46.51
N LYS A 124 -9.96 -10.57 45.35
CA LYS A 124 -9.97 -11.30 44.06
C LYS A 124 -9.13 -12.56 43.92
N LEU A 125 -9.65 -13.80 44.01
CA LEU A 125 -8.87 -14.99 43.61
C LEU A 125 -9.04 -15.32 42.12
N PHE A 126 -7.93 -15.63 41.44
CA PHE A 126 -7.86 -16.09 40.05
C PHE A 126 -6.98 -17.35 39.95
N LYS A 127 -7.34 -18.26 39.06
CA LYS A 127 -6.58 -19.49 38.77
C LYS A 127 -6.44 -19.68 37.26
N PHE A 128 -5.24 -20.00 36.79
CA PHE A 128 -4.97 -20.21 35.36
C PHE A 128 -3.74 -21.10 35.15
N ASP A 129 -3.67 -21.73 33.98
CA ASP A 129 -2.64 -22.70 33.64
C ASP A 129 -1.61 -22.10 32.67
N ILE A 130 -0.32 -22.36 32.92
CA ILE A 130 0.78 -22.05 32.00
C ILE A 130 1.30 -23.37 31.41
N PRO A 131 1.18 -23.61 30.08
CA PRO A 131 1.65 -24.84 29.46
C PRO A 131 3.15 -25.10 29.69
N TYR A 132 3.53 -26.38 29.82
CA TYR A 132 4.91 -26.80 30.13
C TYR A 132 5.97 -26.14 29.24
N ARG A 133 5.70 -26.04 27.93
CA ARG A 133 6.57 -25.39 26.92
C ARG A 133 6.90 -23.92 27.23
N ASP A 134 6.02 -23.22 27.93
CA ASP A 134 6.18 -21.81 28.29
C ASP A 134 6.78 -21.67 29.69
N TYR A 135 6.48 -22.60 30.61
CA TYR A 135 7.19 -22.75 31.88
C TYR A 135 8.70 -23.01 31.69
N ILE A 136 9.11 -23.92 30.79
CA ILE A 136 10.53 -24.20 30.49
C ILE A 136 11.31 -22.93 30.15
N LYS A 137 10.71 -21.98 29.41
CA LYS A 137 11.36 -20.72 29.02
C LYS A 137 11.75 -19.86 30.22
N MET A 138 11.00 -19.97 31.32
CA MET A 138 11.20 -19.22 32.57
C MET A 138 11.74 -20.06 33.73
N SER A 139 12.26 -21.26 33.44
CA SER A 139 12.73 -22.24 34.43
C SER A 139 13.64 -21.65 35.53
N PRO A 140 13.65 -22.25 36.74
CA PRO A 140 14.43 -21.73 37.86
C PRO A 140 15.93 -21.63 37.57
N ILE A 141 16.54 -20.54 38.02
CA ILE A 141 17.98 -20.27 37.95
C ILE A 141 18.49 -19.83 39.31
N ASN A 142 19.76 -20.12 39.60
CA ASN A 142 20.42 -19.64 40.81
C ASN A 142 21.06 -18.26 40.54
N VAL A 143 20.72 -17.27 41.37
CA VAL A 143 21.22 -15.89 41.28
C VAL A 143 21.83 -15.49 42.62
N LYS A 144 22.95 -14.75 42.59
CA LYS A 144 23.59 -14.21 43.78
C LYS A 144 23.11 -12.79 44.06
N TYR A 145 22.60 -12.54 45.26
CA TYR A 145 22.17 -11.22 45.72
C TYR A 145 22.88 -10.85 47.04
N GLY A 146 23.20 -9.56 47.23
CA GLY A 146 23.84 -9.02 48.43
C GLY A 146 25.07 -8.15 48.13
N LYS A 147 25.38 -7.21 49.03
CA LYS A 147 26.52 -6.29 48.90
C LYS A 147 27.82 -6.96 49.37
N LYS A 148 28.94 -6.61 48.71
CA LYS A 148 30.32 -7.11 48.92
C LYS A 148 30.41 -8.61 49.30
N ASN A 149 30.56 -8.90 50.60
CA ASN A 149 30.96 -10.19 51.15
C ASN A 149 29.76 -11.10 51.50
N ASN A 150 28.56 -10.55 51.69
CA ASN A 150 27.36 -11.31 52.08
C ASN A 150 26.46 -11.62 50.88
N LYS A 151 27.01 -12.29 49.86
CA LYS A 151 26.25 -12.73 48.68
C LYS A 151 25.53 -14.05 48.95
N LYS A 152 24.23 -13.99 49.23
CA LYS A 152 23.37 -15.16 49.34
C LYS A 152 22.94 -15.66 47.96
N ASN A 153 22.90 -16.98 47.78
CA ASN A 153 22.35 -17.62 46.58
C ASN A 153 20.82 -17.75 46.75
N TYR A 154 20.06 -17.34 45.74
CA TYR A 154 18.61 -17.50 45.68
C TYR A 154 18.22 -18.24 44.39
N THR A 155 17.31 -19.19 44.51
CA THR A 155 16.68 -19.83 43.35
C THR A 155 15.43 -19.03 42.96
N VAL A 156 15.42 -18.51 41.73
CA VAL A 156 14.38 -17.61 41.21
C VAL A 156 14.06 -17.97 39.76
N LEU A 157 12.86 -17.66 39.27
CA LEU A 157 12.54 -17.84 37.84
C LEU A 157 13.41 -16.92 36.96
N LYS A 158 13.66 -17.34 35.72
CA LYS A 158 14.59 -16.67 34.79
C LYS A 158 14.26 -15.18 34.59
N GLN A 159 15.17 -14.32 35.06
CA GLN A 159 15.02 -12.87 35.03
C GLN A 159 14.86 -12.34 33.60
N GLY A 160 14.04 -11.30 33.43
CA GLY A 160 13.70 -10.74 32.12
C GLY A 160 12.80 -11.63 31.24
N VAL A 161 12.37 -12.80 31.75
CA VAL A 161 11.46 -13.71 31.04
C VAL A 161 10.18 -13.95 31.84
N TRP A 162 10.30 -14.42 33.08
CA TRP A 162 9.18 -14.96 33.86
C TRP A 162 8.00 -13.99 34.02
N THR A 163 8.28 -12.72 34.32
CA THR A 163 7.23 -11.73 34.59
C THR A 163 6.32 -11.50 33.38
N ASN A 164 6.84 -11.65 32.17
CA ASN A 164 6.06 -11.47 30.94
C ASN A 164 5.21 -12.69 30.65
N ILE A 165 5.73 -13.91 30.82
CA ILE A 165 4.98 -15.16 30.63
C ILE A 165 3.81 -15.24 31.61
N ILE A 166 4.04 -15.06 32.92
CA ILE A 166 2.97 -15.08 33.93
C ILE A 166 1.90 -14.02 33.62
N ASN A 167 2.31 -12.80 33.26
CA ASN A 167 1.38 -11.72 32.95
C ASN A 167 0.55 -11.97 31.68
N ASP A 168 1.16 -12.49 30.61
CA ASP A 168 0.45 -12.71 29.35
C ASP A 168 -0.61 -13.81 29.48
N TRP A 169 -0.30 -14.89 30.21
CA TRP A 169 -1.30 -15.90 30.58
C TRP A 169 -2.37 -15.36 31.54
N PHE A 170 -1.97 -14.63 32.58
CA PHE A 170 -2.91 -14.01 33.51
C PHE A 170 -3.91 -13.08 32.80
N ILE A 171 -3.45 -12.20 31.90
CA ILE A 171 -4.33 -11.30 31.13
C ILE A 171 -5.26 -12.11 30.21
N LYS A 172 -4.75 -13.15 29.54
CA LYS A 172 -5.52 -13.99 28.63
C LYS A 172 -6.70 -14.71 29.30
N HIS A 173 -6.54 -15.10 30.56
CA HIS A 173 -7.59 -15.82 31.32
C HIS A 173 -8.47 -14.91 32.19
N CYS A 174 -7.94 -13.80 32.70
CA CYS A 174 -8.62 -12.99 33.72
C CYS A 174 -9.21 -11.68 33.19
N CYS A 175 -8.83 -11.23 31.98
CA CYS A 175 -9.36 -10.05 31.30
C CYS A 175 -9.36 -8.72 32.09
N ILE A 176 -8.51 -8.57 33.13
CA ILE A 176 -8.52 -7.38 33.98
C ILE A 176 -7.71 -6.20 33.40
N PRO A 177 -8.12 -4.94 33.66
CA PRO A 177 -7.44 -3.74 33.15
C PRO A 177 -6.12 -3.39 33.88
N CYS A 178 -5.76 -4.09 34.96
CA CYS A 178 -4.64 -3.71 35.82
C CYS A 178 -3.26 -3.92 35.17
N ASN A 179 -2.40 -2.90 35.24
CA ASN A 179 -0.98 -3.01 34.86
C ASN A 179 -0.14 -3.48 36.06
N ILE A 180 -0.03 -4.79 36.24
CA ILE A 180 0.69 -5.41 37.37
C ILE A 180 2.20 -5.34 37.15
N ILE A 181 2.91 -4.66 38.04
CA ILE A 181 4.38 -4.65 38.09
C ILE A 181 4.82 -5.65 39.17
N TYR A 182 5.49 -6.71 38.73
CA TYR A 182 6.00 -7.79 39.57
C TYR A 182 7.38 -7.39 40.11
N LYS A 183 7.59 -7.53 41.43
CA LYS A 183 8.86 -7.18 42.11
C LYS A 183 9.64 -8.42 42.55
N ARG A 184 9.02 -9.32 43.32
CA ARG A 184 9.68 -10.45 44.00
C ARG A 184 9.19 -11.80 43.45
N CYS A 185 10.09 -12.78 43.40
CA CYS A 185 9.82 -14.17 43.06
C CYS A 185 10.79 -15.06 43.86
N ARG A 186 10.28 -16.13 44.48
CA ARG A 186 11.06 -17.17 45.17
C ARG A 186 10.63 -18.52 44.62
N VAL A 187 11.61 -19.37 44.30
CA VAL A 187 11.40 -20.78 43.97
C VAL A 187 11.97 -21.62 45.11
N GLN A 188 11.21 -22.59 45.58
CA GLN A 188 11.62 -23.55 46.59
C GLN A 188 12.49 -24.63 45.92
N ASN A 189 13.60 -25.03 46.57
CA ASN A 189 14.30 -26.26 46.22
C ASN A 189 13.75 -27.40 47.09
N ASP A 190 13.60 -28.58 46.51
CA ASP A 190 12.94 -29.72 47.14
C ASP A 190 13.59 -30.07 48.52
N ASN A 191 12.73 -30.16 49.55
CA ASN A 191 12.97 -30.79 50.86
C ASN A 191 13.79 -30.08 51.98
N LYS A 192 13.86 -28.72 52.10
CA LYS A 192 14.55 -28.11 53.28
C LYS A 192 13.93 -26.93 54.06
N ASP A 193 12.97 -26.17 53.55
CA ASP A 193 12.24 -25.19 54.38
C ASP A 193 10.75 -25.57 54.45
N GLY A 194 10.16 -25.57 55.65
CA GLY A 194 8.75 -25.91 55.89
C GLY A 194 7.78 -24.83 55.42
N LEU A 195 7.72 -24.59 54.11
CA LEU A 195 6.86 -23.60 53.46
C LEU A 195 5.93 -24.29 52.45
N GLN A 196 4.68 -23.81 52.36
CA GLN A 196 3.56 -24.48 51.69
C GLN A 196 3.63 -24.55 50.16
N TYR A 197 4.46 -23.71 49.50
CA TYR A 197 4.37 -23.47 48.06
C TYR A 197 5.70 -23.63 47.31
N TYR A 198 5.68 -24.33 46.16
CA TYR A 198 6.82 -24.47 45.24
C TYR A 198 7.33 -23.12 44.69
N LEU A 199 6.43 -22.22 44.30
CA LEU A 199 6.75 -20.91 43.73
C LEU A 199 5.87 -19.85 44.36
N THR A 200 6.44 -18.70 44.71
CA THR A 200 5.70 -17.50 45.14
C THR A 200 6.20 -16.26 44.40
N PHE A 201 5.31 -15.32 44.11
CA PHE A 201 5.64 -14.02 43.55
C PHE A 201 4.69 -12.92 44.03
N SER A 202 5.16 -11.67 43.99
CA SER A 202 4.35 -10.51 44.35
C SER A 202 4.55 -9.31 43.43
N GLY A 203 3.52 -8.47 43.37
CA GLY A 203 3.48 -7.25 42.57
C GLY A 203 2.44 -6.25 43.05
N LYS A 204 2.41 -5.07 42.42
CA LYS A 204 1.38 -4.04 42.63
C LYS A 204 0.90 -3.49 41.29
N CYS A 205 -0.36 -3.12 41.20
CA CYS A 205 -0.88 -2.43 40.01
C CYS A 205 -0.38 -0.99 39.96
N LYS A 206 0.23 -0.57 38.83
CA LYS A 206 0.81 0.77 38.69
C LYS A 206 -0.23 1.92 38.70
N ASP A 207 -1.45 1.66 38.24
CA ASP A 207 -2.51 2.69 38.22
C ASP A 207 -3.27 2.75 39.56
N CYS A 208 -3.98 1.68 39.96
CA CYS A 208 -4.82 1.67 41.17
C CYS A 208 -4.15 1.20 42.48
N GLN A 209 -2.84 0.90 42.48
CA GLN A 209 -2.06 0.39 43.64
C GLN A 209 -2.49 -0.97 44.23
N ALA A 210 -3.49 -1.66 43.65
CA ALA A 210 -3.93 -2.99 44.08
C ALA A 210 -2.75 -3.97 44.27
N SER A 211 -2.70 -4.62 45.43
CA SER A 211 -1.67 -5.59 45.78
C SER A 211 -1.96 -6.94 45.13
N VAL A 212 -0.91 -7.60 44.64
CA VAL A 212 -0.98 -8.90 43.95
C VAL A 212 -0.01 -9.86 44.61
N PHE A 213 -0.53 -11.00 45.07
CA PHE A 213 0.26 -12.14 45.53
C PHE A 213 -0.15 -13.36 44.71
N GLY A 214 0.82 -14.18 44.30
CA GLY A 214 0.55 -15.39 43.55
C GLY A 214 1.50 -16.51 43.92
N TRP A 215 0.99 -17.73 43.82
CA TRP A 215 1.69 -18.93 44.23
C TRP A 215 1.38 -20.12 43.32
N VAL A 216 2.20 -21.15 43.45
CA VAL A 216 2.01 -22.47 42.87
C VAL A 216 2.32 -23.49 43.96
N ASP A 217 1.41 -24.43 44.13
CA ASP A 217 1.50 -25.46 45.18
C ASP A 217 2.61 -26.46 44.83
N GLU A 218 2.53 -27.12 43.66
CA GLU A 218 3.49 -28.13 43.20
C GLU A 218 4.28 -27.74 41.94
N LYS A 219 5.50 -28.27 41.84
CA LYS A 219 6.31 -28.21 40.61
C LYS A 219 5.64 -29.02 39.49
N PRO A 220 5.50 -28.49 38.27
CA PRO A 220 4.82 -29.19 37.19
C PRO A 220 5.65 -30.38 36.74
N LYS A 221 5.00 -31.54 36.61
CA LYS A 221 5.59 -32.74 35.98
C LYS A 221 5.84 -32.48 34.49
N GLU A 222 6.66 -33.32 33.87
CA GLU A 222 6.93 -33.20 32.44
C GLU A 222 5.64 -33.27 31.61
N ALA A 223 5.54 -32.41 30.59
CA ALA A 223 4.35 -32.15 29.77
C ALA A 223 3.10 -31.60 30.52
N MET A 224 3.09 -31.52 31.85
CA MET A 224 1.97 -30.95 32.62
C MET A 224 2.06 -29.42 32.75
N ALA A 225 0.90 -28.76 32.83
CA ALA A 225 0.86 -27.31 33.01
C ALA A 225 1.25 -26.88 34.44
N LEU A 226 1.85 -25.70 34.55
CA LEU A 226 2.04 -25.01 35.82
C LEU A 226 0.71 -24.33 36.20
N VAL A 227 0.06 -24.82 37.25
CA VAL A 227 -1.19 -24.27 37.78
C VAL A 227 -0.86 -23.06 38.66
N VAL A 228 -1.30 -21.86 38.28
CA VAL A 228 -0.96 -20.62 38.99
C VAL A 228 -2.19 -20.03 39.68
N ASN A 229 -2.08 -19.82 41.00
CA ASN A 229 -3.06 -19.12 41.81
C ASN A 229 -2.61 -17.66 42.00
N VAL A 230 -3.52 -16.69 41.88
CA VAL A 230 -3.25 -15.26 42.07
C VAL A 230 -4.38 -14.60 42.84
N ILE A 231 -4.06 -13.98 43.98
CA ILE A 231 -4.98 -13.12 44.73
C ILE A 231 -4.66 -11.63 44.50
N ILE A 232 -5.69 -10.83 44.30
CA ILE A 232 -5.60 -9.38 44.09
C ILE A 232 -6.50 -8.67 45.11
N GLN A 233 -5.93 -7.70 45.84
CA GLN A 233 -6.65 -6.94 46.86
C GLN A 233 -6.68 -5.44 46.51
N GLY A 234 -7.83 -4.79 46.71
CA GLY A 234 -8.00 -3.35 46.46
C GLY A 234 -8.16 -2.97 44.99
N MET A 235 -8.76 -3.85 44.17
CA MET A 235 -8.86 -3.67 42.72
C MET A 235 -9.98 -2.70 42.30
N LYS A 236 -9.61 -1.54 41.75
CA LYS A 236 -10.58 -0.53 41.28
C LYS A 236 -10.97 -0.70 39.81
N ILE A 237 -11.92 -1.61 39.54
CA ILE A 237 -12.36 -1.97 38.16
C ILE A 237 -12.85 -0.76 37.35
N ASN A 238 -13.51 0.21 37.98
CA ASN A 238 -14.11 1.37 37.33
C ASN A 238 -13.11 2.49 37.01
N GLU A 239 -11.91 2.48 37.60
CA GLU A 239 -10.88 3.49 37.31
C GLU A 239 -10.23 3.30 35.92
N ASN A 240 -9.83 4.42 35.33
CA ASN A 240 -9.25 4.48 33.98
C ASN A 240 -7.75 4.17 34.00
N HIS A 241 -7.42 2.88 33.84
CA HIS A 241 -6.06 2.37 33.76
C HIS A 241 -5.36 2.81 32.48
N LYS A 242 -4.42 3.76 32.58
CA LYS A 242 -3.73 4.39 31.43
C LYS A 242 -2.31 3.87 31.22
N SER A 243 -1.70 3.30 32.25
CA SER A 243 -0.34 2.77 32.15
C SER A 243 -0.30 1.47 31.34
N LYS A 244 0.86 1.16 30.77
CA LYS A 244 1.11 -0.07 30.00
C LYS A 244 2.34 -0.77 30.57
N ARG A 245 2.38 -2.09 30.42
CA ARG A 245 3.50 -2.92 30.86
C ARG A 245 4.79 -2.50 30.13
N PRO A 246 5.96 -2.48 30.79
CA PRO A 246 7.23 -2.30 30.09
C PRO A 246 7.50 -3.46 29.11
N LEU A 247 7.83 -3.15 27.85
CA LEU A 247 8.33 -4.13 26.88
C LEU A 247 9.84 -4.30 27.04
N ASN A 248 10.24 -5.35 27.78
CA ASN A 248 11.61 -5.59 28.22
C ASN A 248 12.07 -7.04 27.95
N GLY A 249 13.32 -7.35 28.32
CA GLY A 249 13.83 -8.72 28.38
C GLY A 249 13.77 -9.49 27.07
N SER A 250 13.43 -10.78 27.15
CA SER A 250 13.26 -11.65 25.96
C SER A 250 12.11 -11.18 25.06
N LYS A 251 10.98 -10.81 25.66
CA LYS A 251 9.75 -10.41 24.95
C LYS A 251 9.99 -9.18 24.06
N ARG A 252 10.90 -8.28 24.44
CA ARG A 252 11.34 -7.17 23.57
C ARG A 252 12.02 -7.66 22.29
N ARG A 253 12.88 -8.68 22.36
CA ARG A 253 13.57 -9.23 21.17
C ARG A 253 12.58 -9.97 20.26
N GLU A 254 11.73 -10.80 20.85
CA GLU A 254 10.63 -11.52 20.19
C GLU A 254 9.71 -10.55 19.41
N VAL A 255 9.16 -9.54 20.09
CA VAL A 255 8.33 -8.49 19.47
C VAL A 255 9.13 -7.65 18.46
N GLY A 256 10.44 -7.46 18.66
CA GLY A 256 11.33 -6.82 17.70
C GLY A 256 11.46 -7.60 16.38
N GLN A 257 11.54 -8.93 16.47
CA GLN A 257 11.62 -9.86 15.34
C GLN A 257 10.27 -9.98 14.61
N GLU A 258 9.16 -10.15 15.35
CA GLU A 258 7.80 -10.07 14.80
C GLU A 258 7.58 -8.77 14.02
N LEU A 259 8.00 -7.64 14.61
CA LEU A 259 7.92 -6.34 13.97
C LEU A 259 8.90 -6.15 12.83
N PHE A 260 9.88 -7.03 12.58
CA PHE A 260 10.80 -6.87 11.45
C PHE A 260 10.02 -6.90 10.12
N HIS A 261 9.15 -7.89 9.96
CA HIS A 261 8.27 -8.07 8.81
C HIS A 261 6.89 -7.41 8.96
N GLU A 262 6.58 -6.76 10.08
CA GLU A 262 5.26 -6.15 10.31
C GLU A 262 5.34 -4.66 10.72
N THR A 263 4.20 -3.97 10.72
CA THR A 263 4.07 -2.60 11.21
C THR A 263 3.54 -2.59 12.65
N ALA A 264 4.04 -1.64 13.44
CA ALA A 264 3.52 -1.36 14.80
C ALA A 264 2.03 -0.92 14.84
N SER A 265 1.37 -0.77 13.68
CA SER A 265 -0.08 -0.58 13.60
C SER A 265 -0.79 -1.92 13.54
N ASN A 266 -0.37 -2.81 12.65
CA ASN A 266 -0.96 -4.14 12.43
C ASN A 266 -0.68 -5.07 13.61
N TRP A 267 0.54 -5.07 14.14
CA TRP A 267 0.86 -5.79 15.38
C TRP A 267 -0.15 -5.48 16.51
N ARG A 268 -0.54 -4.20 16.66
CA ARG A 268 -1.55 -3.77 17.64
C ARG A 268 -2.98 -4.14 17.27
N ARG A 269 -3.29 -4.41 15.99
CA ARG A 269 -4.61 -4.89 15.54
C ARG A 269 -4.75 -6.38 15.84
N ASN A 270 -3.77 -7.19 15.43
CA ASN A 270 -3.72 -8.62 15.70
C ASN A 270 -3.73 -8.87 17.23
N ALA A 271 -3.00 -8.06 18.01
CA ALA A 271 -3.02 -8.14 19.47
C ALA A 271 -4.37 -7.75 20.14
N VAL A 272 -5.31 -7.10 19.44
CA VAL A 272 -6.68 -6.82 19.94
C VAL A 272 -7.75 -7.67 19.26
N GLU A 273 -7.39 -8.55 18.33
CA GLU A 273 -8.34 -9.40 17.59
C GLU A 273 -9.23 -10.28 18.50
N PRO A 274 -8.75 -10.82 19.64
CA PRO A 274 -9.60 -11.55 20.59
C PRO A 274 -10.52 -10.69 21.46
N LEU A 275 -10.53 -9.35 21.30
CA LEU A 275 -11.33 -8.43 22.13
C LEU A 275 -12.66 -8.08 21.47
N ASN A 276 -13.72 -8.01 22.27
CA ASN A 276 -15.03 -7.55 21.83
C ASN A 276 -15.08 -6.02 21.69
N TYR A 277 -16.04 -5.53 20.90
CA TYR A 277 -16.27 -4.09 20.76
C TYR A 277 -16.75 -3.51 22.10
N GLY A 278 -15.90 -2.68 22.73
CA GLY A 278 -16.15 -2.06 24.03
C GLY A 278 -15.13 -2.46 25.12
N ASP A 279 -14.37 -3.53 24.90
CA ASP A 279 -13.41 -4.05 25.88
C ASP A 279 -12.27 -3.06 26.22
N LYS A 280 -11.85 -3.07 27.49
CA LYS A 280 -10.69 -2.28 27.95
C LYS A 280 -9.39 -2.91 27.44
N ILE A 281 -8.69 -2.20 26.54
CA ILE A 281 -7.40 -2.62 25.96
C ILE A 281 -6.39 -3.03 27.06
N PRO A 282 -5.97 -4.30 27.16
CA PRO A 282 -5.09 -4.81 28.21
C PRO A 282 -3.71 -4.13 28.33
N ALA A 283 -3.07 -4.29 29.50
CA ALA A 283 -1.82 -3.61 29.84
C ALA A 283 -0.59 -4.06 29.02
N ASN A 284 -0.57 -5.30 28.51
CA ASN A 284 0.47 -5.83 27.62
C ASN A 284 0.34 -5.37 26.15
N ILE A 285 -0.75 -4.68 25.77
CA ILE A 285 -0.86 -4.10 24.42
C ILE A 285 -0.12 -2.75 24.38
N TYR A 286 1.14 -2.82 23.94
CA TYR A 286 2.11 -1.73 24.03
C TYR A 286 1.78 -0.49 23.18
N LYS A 287 2.35 0.65 23.59
CA LYS A 287 2.25 1.92 22.84
C LYS A 287 3.03 1.85 21.53
N LYS A 288 2.46 2.44 20.46
CA LYS A 288 3.05 2.47 19.10
C LYS A 288 4.47 3.07 19.05
N THR A 289 4.81 3.98 19.96
CA THR A 289 6.16 4.55 20.09
C THR A 289 7.19 3.52 20.59
N ILE A 290 6.80 2.70 21.56
CA ILE A 290 7.65 1.61 22.10
C ILE A 290 7.89 0.55 21.04
N LEU A 291 6.83 0.10 20.36
CA LEU A 291 6.92 -0.87 19.26
C LEU A 291 7.79 -0.34 18.11
N ARG A 292 7.63 0.92 17.69
CA ARG A 292 8.51 1.55 16.68
C ARG A 292 9.98 1.57 17.10
N LYS A 293 10.26 1.86 18.37
CA LYS A 293 11.64 1.90 18.89
C LYS A 293 12.22 0.48 19.02
N CYS A 294 11.39 -0.50 19.38
CA CYS A 294 11.72 -1.92 19.39
C CYS A 294 12.11 -2.42 17.99
N LYS A 295 11.28 -2.14 16.97
CA LYS A 295 11.60 -2.43 15.56
C LYS A 295 12.92 -1.78 15.14
N GLN A 296 13.10 -0.50 15.47
CA GLN A 296 14.33 0.22 15.14
C GLN A 296 15.57 -0.47 15.74
N GLU A 297 15.52 -0.90 17.00
CA GLU A 297 16.67 -1.57 17.65
C GLU A 297 17.06 -2.89 16.95
N GLU A 298 16.08 -3.71 16.56
CA GLU A 298 16.38 -4.96 15.83
C GLU A 298 16.84 -4.68 14.39
N SER A 299 16.29 -3.67 13.71
CA SER A 299 16.79 -3.21 12.40
C SER A 299 18.20 -2.62 12.47
N ASP A 300 18.52 -1.83 13.49
CA ASP A 300 19.85 -1.24 13.70
C ASP A 300 20.90 -2.35 13.89
N LYS A 301 20.55 -3.37 14.68
CA LYS A 301 21.37 -4.57 14.90
C LYS A 301 21.56 -5.38 13.61
N ALA A 302 20.51 -5.63 12.84
CA ALA A 302 20.59 -6.35 11.55
C ALA A 302 21.45 -5.62 10.50
N LEU A 303 21.44 -4.28 10.51
CA LEU A 303 22.27 -3.45 9.63
C LEU A 303 23.70 -3.20 10.15
N GLY A 304 24.04 -3.67 11.36
CA GLY A 304 25.35 -3.43 11.99
C GLY A 304 25.56 -1.99 12.48
N ILE A 305 24.49 -1.22 12.71
CA ILE A 305 24.55 0.19 13.09
C ILE A 305 24.76 0.32 14.61
N THR A 306 25.98 0.68 15.00
CA THR A 306 26.36 0.96 16.41
C THR A 306 26.39 2.46 16.73
N ILE A 307 26.71 3.30 15.74
CA ILE A 307 26.89 4.75 15.92
C ILE A 307 25.55 5.49 15.73
N LYS A 308 25.15 6.31 16.72
CA LYS A 308 23.88 7.05 16.69
C LYS A 308 23.85 8.23 15.72
N CYS A 309 25.00 8.79 15.35
CA CYS A 309 25.10 9.88 14.39
C CYS A 309 25.13 9.31 12.96
N PRO A 310 24.17 9.62 12.08
CA PRO A 310 24.08 8.98 10.77
C PRO A 310 25.28 9.33 9.86
N ILE A 311 25.82 10.55 9.96
CA ILE A 311 27.01 10.97 9.19
C ILE A 311 28.23 10.15 9.64
N MET A 312 28.46 10.04 10.95
CA MET A 312 29.60 9.29 11.48
C MET A 312 29.44 7.77 11.29
N SER A 313 28.21 7.26 11.30
CA SER A 313 27.93 5.86 10.93
C SER A 313 28.25 5.60 9.45
N LEU A 314 27.93 6.53 8.54
CA LEU A 314 28.29 6.41 7.12
C LEU A 314 29.80 6.46 6.91
N ILE A 315 30.53 7.31 7.64
CA ILE A 315 32.00 7.36 7.63
C ILE A 315 32.56 6.00 8.09
N GLN A 316 32.06 5.45 9.20
CA GLN A 316 32.47 4.12 9.67
C GLN A 316 32.25 3.04 8.61
N PHE A 317 31.09 3.03 7.94
CA PHE A 317 30.80 2.05 6.88
C PHE A 317 31.67 2.25 5.63
N LYS A 318 31.96 3.49 5.24
CA LYS A 318 32.86 3.83 4.12
C LYS A 318 34.27 3.28 4.33
N HIS A 319 34.75 3.21 5.57
CA HIS A 319 36.09 2.70 5.90
C HIS A 319 36.08 1.27 6.47
N THR A 320 34.96 0.54 6.35
CA THR A 320 34.85 -0.87 6.76
C THR A 320 34.09 -1.68 5.71
N LYS A 321 32.88 -2.19 6.01
CA LYS A 321 32.13 -3.15 5.18
C LYS A 321 31.83 -2.63 3.76
N TYR A 322 31.71 -1.32 3.58
CA TYR A 322 31.35 -0.69 2.30
C TYR A 322 32.47 0.20 1.74
N ALA A 323 33.72 -0.14 2.05
CA ALA A 323 34.90 0.38 1.36
C ALA A 323 34.78 0.15 -0.16
N GLY A 324 35.14 1.16 -0.95
CA GLY A 324 34.94 1.14 -2.41
C GLY A 324 33.48 1.18 -2.87
N SER A 325 32.50 1.30 -1.97
CA SER A 325 31.08 1.44 -2.33
C SER A 325 30.45 2.78 -1.90
N ILE A 326 31.02 3.46 -0.91
CA ILE A 326 30.63 4.82 -0.49
C ILE A 326 31.77 5.78 -0.80
N HIS A 327 31.55 6.72 -1.73
CA HIS A 327 32.62 7.49 -2.36
C HIS A 327 32.76 8.90 -1.77
N LEU A 328 31.66 9.63 -1.66
CA LEU A 328 31.62 10.97 -1.06
C LEU A 328 30.67 10.98 0.13
N ILE A 329 31.03 11.69 1.20
CA ILE A 329 30.14 12.08 2.30
C ILE A 329 30.40 13.56 2.59
N ALA A 330 29.47 14.43 2.24
CA ALA A 330 29.45 15.83 2.66
C ALA A 330 28.47 15.99 3.83
N ALA A 331 28.88 16.71 4.88
CA ALA A 331 28.05 16.93 6.06
C ALA A 331 27.08 18.12 5.89
N ASP A 332 27.56 19.25 5.35
CA ASP A 332 26.79 20.49 5.17
C ASP A 332 27.14 21.19 3.85
N PRO A 333 26.24 21.24 2.85
CA PRO A 333 24.96 20.52 2.79
C PRO A 333 25.18 19.00 2.77
N PHE A 334 24.16 18.22 3.13
CA PHE A 334 24.31 16.77 3.19
C PHE A 334 24.25 16.13 1.80
N ILE A 335 25.31 15.41 1.42
CA ILE A 335 25.43 14.69 0.15
C ILE A 335 26.15 13.36 0.40
N VAL A 336 25.70 12.27 -0.21
CA VAL A 336 26.41 10.99 -0.26
C VAL A 336 26.40 10.44 -1.68
N HIS A 337 27.57 10.16 -2.24
CA HIS A 337 27.74 9.44 -3.50
C HIS A 337 28.04 7.97 -3.17
N TYR A 338 27.32 7.02 -3.76
CA TYR A 338 27.55 5.60 -3.51
C TYR A 338 27.15 4.74 -4.72
N TRP A 339 27.98 3.74 -5.01
CA TRP A 339 27.78 2.69 -6.02
C TRP A 339 28.83 1.59 -5.77
N THR A 340 28.45 0.34 -5.95
CA THR A 340 29.32 -0.83 -5.73
C THR A 340 30.28 -1.07 -6.90
N PRO A 341 31.43 -1.73 -6.66
CA PRO A 341 32.33 -2.19 -7.73
C PRO A 341 31.62 -3.09 -8.75
N CYS A 342 30.64 -3.89 -8.31
CA CYS A 342 29.85 -4.75 -9.19
C CYS A 342 29.00 -3.95 -10.20
N GLN A 343 28.48 -2.77 -9.83
CA GLN A 343 27.77 -1.87 -10.79
C GLN A 343 28.73 -1.32 -11.85
N LEU A 344 29.97 -0.98 -11.47
CA LEU A 344 30.99 -0.51 -12.41
C LEU A 344 31.33 -1.61 -13.43
N VAL A 345 31.60 -2.83 -12.96
CA VAL A 345 31.90 -3.98 -13.84
C VAL A 345 30.71 -4.31 -14.76
N PHE A 346 29.49 -4.34 -14.21
CA PHE A 346 28.27 -4.59 -14.99
C PHE A 346 28.08 -3.52 -16.07
N TYR A 347 28.18 -2.24 -15.71
CA TYR A 347 28.05 -1.14 -16.66
C TYR A 347 29.15 -1.18 -17.74
N LYS A 348 30.42 -1.42 -17.39
CA LYS A 348 31.52 -1.58 -18.38
C LYS A 348 31.25 -2.72 -19.35
N SER A 349 30.63 -3.81 -18.89
CA SER A 349 30.20 -4.91 -19.77
C SER A 349 29.06 -4.50 -20.71
N MET A 350 28.04 -3.80 -20.21
CA MET A 350 26.90 -3.35 -21.01
C MET A 350 27.32 -2.28 -22.03
N ARG A 351 28.23 -1.38 -21.66
CA ARG A 351 28.68 -0.24 -22.47
C ARG A 351 29.42 -0.62 -23.76
N LYS A 352 29.73 -1.91 -23.95
CA LYS A 352 30.20 -2.52 -25.21
C LYS A 352 29.12 -2.48 -26.31
N SER A 353 27.84 -2.51 -25.95
CA SER A 353 26.71 -2.29 -26.85
C SER A 353 26.09 -0.91 -26.59
N TYR A 354 25.00 -0.58 -27.29
CA TYR A 354 24.30 0.70 -27.12
C TYR A 354 23.58 0.75 -25.78
N VAL A 355 24.03 1.60 -24.85
CA VAL A 355 23.33 1.81 -23.57
C VAL A 355 22.61 3.16 -23.52
N ARG A 356 21.35 3.09 -23.09
CA ARG A 356 20.56 4.23 -22.63
C ARG A 356 20.55 4.24 -21.11
N LEU A 357 21.05 5.31 -20.52
CA LEU A 357 20.90 5.60 -19.10
C LEU A 357 19.65 6.44 -18.85
N THR A 358 18.83 6.09 -17.86
CA THR A 358 17.72 6.94 -17.41
C THR A 358 18.07 7.54 -16.06
N ILE A 359 17.90 8.86 -15.88
CA ILE A 359 18.24 9.57 -14.64
C ILE A 359 17.02 10.35 -14.16
N ASP A 360 16.67 10.20 -12.88
CA ASP A 360 15.62 10.95 -12.21
C ASP A 360 15.91 11.07 -10.70
N ALA A 361 15.11 11.82 -9.96
CA ALA A 361 15.24 12.04 -8.53
C ALA A 361 13.93 11.93 -7.75
N THR A 362 13.96 11.27 -6.59
CA THR A 362 12.82 11.13 -5.70
C THR A 362 13.08 11.63 -4.28
N GLY A 363 12.13 12.42 -3.76
CA GLY A 363 12.09 12.80 -2.35
C GLY A 363 11.40 11.76 -1.44
N SER A 364 11.22 12.15 -0.17
CA SER A 364 10.45 11.43 0.87
C SER A 364 10.98 10.07 1.35
N ILE A 365 12.16 9.64 0.88
CA ILE A 365 12.80 8.39 1.33
C ILE A 365 13.70 8.62 2.56
N VAL A 366 14.44 9.73 2.61
CA VAL A 366 15.41 10.05 3.67
C VAL A 366 14.89 11.18 4.59
N LYS A 367 15.15 11.05 5.89
CA LYS A 367 14.82 12.04 6.92
C LYS A 367 15.77 13.22 6.83
N LYS A 368 15.23 14.43 7.04
CA LYS A 368 16.03 15.64 7.29
C LYS A 368 16.98 15.40 8.46
N ILE A 369 18.22 15.85 8.33
CA ILE A 369 19.25 15.70 9.36
C ILE A 369 19.16 16.88 10.34
N LYS A 370 19.26 16.59 11.64
CA LYS A 370 19.40 17.61 12.67
C LYS A 370 20.86 18.06 12.75
N ARG A 371 21.13 19.34 12.48
CA ARG A 371 22.47 19.93 12.40
C ARG A 371 22.95 20.47 13.75
N THR A 372 22.10 21.23 14.45
CA THR A 372 22.50 21.99 15.64
C THR A 372 21.74 21.59 16.91
N THR A 373 22.24 22.02 18.07
CA THR A 373 21.57 21.91 19.37
C THR A 373 20.18 22.56 19.37
N GLN A 374 20.01 23.66 18.62
CA GLN A 374 18.75 24.38 18.40
C GLN A 374 17.73 23.64 17.51
N ASN A 375 18.01 22.39 17.09
CA ASN A 375 17.17 21.58 16.20
C ASN A 375 17.04 22.10 14.76
N ILE A 376 18.00 22.87 14.25
CA ILE A 376 18.02 23.24 12.82
C ILE A 376 18.09 21.94 11.98
N LEU A 377 17.20 21.85 10.99
CA LEU A 377 17.06 20.70 10.09
C LEU A 377 17.61 21.03 8.71
N SER A 378 18.14 20.01 8.02
CA SER A 378 18.48 20.09 6.61
C SER A 378 17.26 20.39 5.72
N SER A 379 17.51 20.86 4.50
CA SER A 379 16.59 20.80 3.37
C SER A 379 16.16 19.35 3.06
N HIS A 380 15.20 19.18 2.16
CA HIS A 380 14.74 17.87 1.70
C HIS A 380 15.88 17.14 0.98
N ILE A 381 16.17 15.92 1.43
CA ILE A 381 17.18 15.05 0.80
C ILE A 381 16.46 14.20 -0.25
N PHE A 382 16.93 14.31 -1.49
CA PHE A 382 16.46 13.55 -2.65
C PHE A 382 17.43 12.42 -2.96
N LEU A 383 16.89 11.29 -3.38
CA LEU A 383 17.62 10.18 -3.97
C LEU A 383 17.63 10.36 -5.49
N TYR A 384 18.82 10.49 -6.06
CA TYR A 384 19.10 10.49 -7.48
C TYR A 384 19.59 9.10 -7.89
N GLU A 385 19.08 8.57 -8.99
CA GLU A 385 19.50 7.28 -9.53
C GLU A 385 19.68 7.33 -11.04
N GLY A 386 20.75 6.66 -11.51
CA GLY A 386 20.91 6.27 -12.89
C GLY A 386 20.51 4.79 -13.06
N VAL A 387 19.56 4.51 -13.95
CA VAL A 387 19.01 3.17 -14.20
C VAL A 387 19.19 2.77 -15.67
N LEU A 388 19.76 1.58 -15.90
CA LEU A 388 19.72 0.89 -17.19
C LEU A 388 18.48 -0.01 -17.28
N SER A 389 17.95 -0.17 -18.49
CA SER A 389 16.88 -1.10 -18.78
C SER A 389 17.04 -1.73 -20.17
N SER A 390 16.95 -3.05 -20.23
CA SER A 390 16.79 -3.87 -21.43
C SER A 390 15.48 -4.66 -21.32
N ASP A 391 15.19 -5.54 -22.28
CA ASP A 391 14.08 -6.49 -22.19
C ASP A 391 14.33 -7.61 -21.15
N GLU A 392 15.59 -7.79 -20.70
CA GLU A 392 16.02 -8.86 -19.80
C GLU A 392 16.18 -8.42 -18.34
N PHE A 393 16.54 -7.14 -18.12
CA PHE A 393 16.84 -6.60 -16.80
C PHE A 393 16.53 -5.11 -16.69
N GLN A 394 16.27 -4.66 -15.46
CA GLN A 394 16.22 -3.25 -15.10
C GLN A 394 17.04 -3.03 -13.84
N ILE A 395 18.08 -2.20 -13.89
CA ILE A 395 19.03 -2.10 -12.78
C ILE A 395 19.59 -0.70 -12.57
N SER A 396 19.63 -0.28 -11.31
CA SER A 396 20.25 0.98 -10.89
C SER A 396 21.76 0.80 -10.81
N ILE A 397 22.51 1.65 -11.50
CA ILE A 397 23.98 1.53 -11.70
C ILE A 397 24.78 2.65 -11.02
N LEU A 398 24.11 3.73 -10.62
CA LEU A 398 24.71 4.91 -10.03
C LEU A 398 23.72 5.60 -9.07
N GLN A 399 24.12 5.93 -7.84
CA GLN A 399 23.24 6.54 -6.84
C GLN A 399 23.86 7.74 -6.12
N MET A 400 23.04 8.72 -5.75
CA MET A 400 23.37 9.80 -4.81
C MET A 400 22.17 10.12 -3.93
N ILE A 401 22.39 10.40 -2.64
CA ILE A 401 21.43 11.18 -1.85
C ILE A 401 21.96 12.59 -1.62
N SER A 402 21.15 13.61 -1.89
CA SER A 402 21.59 15.01 -1.83
C SER A 402 20.50 15.95 -1.31
N GLU A 403 20.92 16.88 -0.46
CA GLU A 403 20.19 18.08 -0.06
C GLU A 403 20.25 19.20 -1.14
N LYS A 404 21.31 19.22 -1.95
CA LYS A 404 21.49 20.15 -3.08
C LYS A 404 20.94 19.55 -4.38
N GLN A 405 20.14 20.35 -5.08
CA GLN A 405 19.50 19.98 -6.36
C GLN A 405 20.02 20.83 -7.54
N ASN A 406 21.18 21.46 -7.39
CA ASN A 406 21.75 22.33 -8.42
C ASN A 406 22.66 21.56 -9.40
N THR A 407 22.87 22.15 -10.57
CA THR A 407 23.67 21.59 -11.66
C THR A 407 25.06 21.13 -11.19
N PHE A 408 25.73 21.90 -10.34
CA PHE A 408 27.08 21.58 -9.86
C PHE A 408 27.13 20.31 -9.00
N ALA A 409 26.20 20.12 -8.06
CA ALA A 409 26.18 18.93 -7.21
C ALA A 409 25.92 17.66 -8.03
N ILE A 410 24.96 17.73 -8.97
CA ILE A 410 24.64 16.62 -9.87
C ILE A 410 25.81 16.35 -10.83
N TYR A 411 26.45 17.39 -11.38
CA TYR A 411 27.64 17.24 -12.23
C TYR A 411 28.77 16.56 -11.46
N SER A 412 29.06 16.99 -10.23
CA SER A 412 30.11 16.37 -9.41
C SER A 412 29.84 14.89 -9.15
N TRP A 413 28.58 14.49 -9.01
CA TRP A 413 28.18 13.08 -8.85
C TRP A 413 28.45 12.26 -10.12
N LEU A 414 27.98 12.74 -11.29
CA LEU A 414 28.20 12.07 -12.57
C LEU A 414 29.71 12.01 -12.92
N GLN A 415 30.45 13.10 -12.67
CA GLN A 415 31.89 13.17 -12.91
C GLN A 415 32.68 12.24 -11.98
N SER A 416 32.34 12.16 -10.69
CA SER A 416 32.96 11.18 -9.79
C SER A 416 32.77 9.74 -10.28
N TRP A 417 31.61 9.42 -10.85
CA TRP A 417 31.36 8.09 -11.42
C TRP A 417 32.19 7.81 -12.66
N LEU A 418 32.33 8.78 -13.60
CA LEU A 418 33.25 8.67 -14.74
C LEU A 418 34.70 8.45 -14.31
N ASN A 419 35.14 9.16 -13.26
CA ASN A 419 36.49 9.06 -12.72
C ASN A 419 36.82 7.65 -12.16
N ASP A 420 35.82 6.81 -11.83
CA ASP A 420 35.99 5.38 -11.52
C ASP A 420 36.18 4.49 -12.79
N GLY A 421 36.50 5.12 -13.91
CA GLY A 421 36.94 4.49 -15.15
C GLY A 421 35.81 3.88 -15.97
N VAL A 422 34.63 4.48 -15.98
CA VAL A 422 33.51 4.15 -16.87
C VAL A 422 33.37 5.20 -17.97
N LEU A 423 32.87 4.81 -19.14
CA LEU A 423 32.60 5.73 -20.25
C LEU A 423 31.20 6.34 -20.17
N ALA A 424 31.05 7.57 -20.64
CA ALA A 424 29.75 8.22 -20.79
C ALA A 424 28.78 7.35 -21.64
N PRO A 425 27.49 7.24 -21.27
CA PRO A 425 26.51 6.45 -22.01
C PRO A 425 26.25 7.04 -23.41
N GLN A 426 25.89 6.21 -24.40
CA GLN A 426 25.54 6.71 -25.74
C GLN A 426 24.25 7.54 -25.74
N GLU A 427 23.32 7.27 -24.80
CA GLU A 427 22.08 8.02 -24.65
C GLU A 427 21.75 8.22 -23.18
N THR A 428 21.26 9.41 -22.80
CA THR A 428 20.74 9.70 -21.46
C THR A 428 19.36 10.32 -21.53
N VAL A 429 18.37 9.75 -20.84
CA VAL A 429 17.02 10.29 -20.70
C VAL A 429 16.79 10.82 -19.29
N THR A 430 16.30 12.06 -19.18
CA THR A 430 15.93 12.72 -17.89
C THR A 430 14.58 13.42 -18.01
N ASP A 431 13.98 13.86 -16.91
CA ASP A 431 12.84 14.79 -16.93
C ASP A 431 13.23 16.19 -17.46
N PHE A 432 12.29 17.15 -17.50
CA PHE A 432 12.55 18.54 -17.91
C PHE A 432 13.28 19.36 -16.82
N SER A 433 14.19 18.75 -16.06
CA SER A 433 15.01 19.45 -15.06
C SER A 433 16.25 20.07 -15.69
N MET A 434 16.31 21.39 -15.77
CA MET A 434 17.50 22.12 -16.23
C MET A 434 18.75 21.84 -15.38
N ALA A 435 18.58 21.43 -14.12
CA ALA A 435 19.69 21.03 -13.25
C ALA A 435 20.28 19.68 -13.66
N LEU A 436 19.44 18.70 -14.02
CA LEU A 436 19.89 17.41 -14.56
C LEU A 436 20.46 17.58 -15.97
N LEU A 437 19.75 18.25 -16.87
CA LEU A 437 20.23 18.52 -18.24
C LEU A 437 21.59 19.23 -18.25
N GLY A 438 21.75 20.29 -17.46
CA GLY A 438 23.03 21.01 -17.38
C GLY A 438 24.16 20.21 -16.73
N ALA A 439 23.85 19.21 -15.92
CA ALA A 439 24.85 18.34 -15.29
C ALA A 439 25.29 17.23 -16.25
N ILE A 440 24.33 16.65 -16.98
CA ILE A 440 24.56 15.65 -18.02
C ILE A 440 25.40 16.25 -19.16
N ALA A 441 25.05 17.45 -19.66
CA ALA A 441 25.84 18.13 -20.69
C ALA A 441 27.30 18.34 -20.25
N ARG A 442 27.52 18.75 -19.00
CA ARG A 442 28.88 18.97 -18.47
C ARG A 442 29.66 17.67 -18.26
N ALA A 443 29.01 16.60 -17.78
CA ALA A 443 29.69 15.34 -17.46
C ALA A 443 29.91 14.45 -18.70
N PHE A 444 28.89 14.30 -19.56
CA PHE A 444 28.90 13.34 -20.67
C PHE A 444 29.18 13.98 -22.04
N CYS A 445 29.33 15.31 -22.10
CA CYS A 445 29.58 16.05 -23.33
C CYS A 445 30.65 17.13 -23.10
N GLU A 446 31.83 16.72 -22.63
CA GLU A 446 33.06 17.54 -22.61
C GLU A 446 32.92 18.93 -21.95
N GLY A 447 32.13 19.04 -20.88
CA GLY A 447 31.94 20.31 -20.17
C GLY A 447 30.95 21.30 -20.81
N MET A 448 30.32 20.94 -21.93
CA MET A 448 29.39 21.80 -22.69
C MET A 448 28.22 22.32 -21.82
N THR A 449 27.72 23.51 -22.15
CA THR A 449 26.45 24.01 -21.63
C THR A 449 25.29 23.45 -22.46
N VAL A 450 24.07 23.40 -21.89
CA VAL A 450 22.88 22.95 -22.63
C VAL A 450 22.64 23.80 -23.88
N ASN A 451 22.85 25.12 -23.80
CA ASN A 451 22.67 26.02 -24.95
C ASN A 451 23.68 25.73 -26.05
N PHE A 452 24.98 25.60 -25.71
CA PHE A 452 26.02 25.32 -26.69
C PHE A 452 25.80 23.94 -27.35
N TYR A 453 25.42 22.94 -26.55
CA TYR A 453 25.04 21.61 -27.02
C TYR A 453 23.86 21.63 -28.00
N VAL A 454 22.79 22.38 -27.70
CA VAL A 454 21.64 22.55 -28.60
C VAL A 454 22.00 23.35 -29.86
N LYS A 455 22.92 24.31 -29.78
CA LYS A 455 23.46 25.02 -30.96
C LYS A 455 24.21 24.06 -31.89
N THR A 456 25.16 23.27 -31.37
CA THR A 456 25.91 22.26 -32.15
C THR A 456 24.96 21.22 -32.78
N TYR A 457 23.88 20.85 -32.09
CA TYR A 457 22.84 19.98 -32.64
C TYR A 457 22.16 20.60 -33.88
N LEU A 458 21.79 21.89 -33.83
CA LEU A 458 21.16 22.56 -34.98
C LEU A 458 22.13 22.70 -36.16
N GLU A 459 23.40 23.00 -35.89
CA GLU A 459 24.45 23.06 -36.92
C GLU A 459 24.61 21.70 -37.64
N ILE A 460 24.53 20.57 -36.91
CA ILE A 460 24.55 19.22 -37.47
C ILE A 460 23.30 18.91 -38.30
N LEU A 461 22.12 19.39 -37.90
CA LEU A 461 20.89 19.23 -38.67
C LEU A 461 20.89 20.04 -39.97
N MET A 462 21.49 21.23 -39.96
CA MET A 462 21.56 22.12 -41.13
C MET A 462 22.69 21.80 -42.11
N HIS A 463 23.84 21.33 -41.61
CA HIS A 463 25.07 21.19 -42.41
C HIS A 463 25.69 19.78 -42.37
N GLY A 464 25.08 18.85 -41.63
CA GLY A 464 25.57 17.48 -41.48
C GLY A 464 26.70 17.33 -40.46
N LYS A 465 27.09 16.08 -40.19
CA LYS A 465 28.08 15.75 -39.14
C LYS A 465 29.47 16.35 -39.39
N SER A 466 29.85 16.57 -40.65
CA SER A 466 31.19 17.03 -41.03
C SER A 466 31.48 18.49 -40.67
N SER A 467 30.44 19.27 -40.32
CA SER A 467 30.55 20.71 -40.06
C SER A 467 30.63 21.07 -38.57
N ALA A 468 30.46 20.11 -37.66
CA ALA A 468 30.57 20.34 -36.22
C ALA A 468 32.01 20.15 -35.73
N SER A 469 32.54 21.12 -35.01
CA SER A 469 33.91 21.07 -34.45
C SER A 469 34.08 20.05 -33.31
N ASN A 470 32.99 19.59 -32.70
CA ASN A 470 33.01 18.76 -31.50
C ASN A 470 32.26 17.43 -31.71
N GLN A 471 32.88 16.31 -31.34
CA GLN A 471 32.25 14.99 -31.39
C GLN A 471 31.34 14.78 -30.17
N LEU A 472 30.02 14.80 -30.39
CA LEU A 472 29.04 14.64 -29.33
C LEU A 472 28.99 13.18 -28.83
N GLN A 473 29.45 12.94 -27.60
CA GLN A 473 29.64 11.58 -27.07
C GLN A 473 28.36 10.90 -26.54
N CYS A 474 27.36 11.69 -26.12
CA CYS A 474 26.10 11.22 -25.53
C CYS A 474 24.91 11.94 -26.19
N TYR A 475 23.84 11.20 -26.49
CA TYR A 475 22.54 11.70 -26.92
C TYR A 475 21.67 12.06 -25.71
N MET A 476 21.57 13.35 -25.38
CA MET A 476 20.72 13.83 -24.30
C MET A 476 19.27 13.92 -24.77
N ARG A 477 18.35 13.34 -23.99
CA ARG A 477 16.92 13.38 -24.27
C ARG A 477 16.08 13.68 -23.03
N ILE A 478 14.90 14.25 -23.26
CA ILE A 478 13.90 14.58 -22.26
C ILE A 478 12.76 13.56 -22.34
N ASP A 479 12.28 13.10 -21.18
CA ASP A 479 11.16 12.17 -21.08
C ASP A 479 9.86 12.78 -21.63
N ILE A 480 9.29 12.08 -22.61
CA ILE A 480 8.11 12.52 -23.35
C ILE A 480 6.86 12.55 -22.47
N ALA A 481 6.75 11.67 -21.48
CA ALA A 481 5.60 11.66 -20.57
C ALA A 481 5.60 12.91 -19.65
N HIS A 482 6.77 13.31 -19.16
CA HIS A 482 6.98 14.55 -18.42
C HIS A 482 6.72 15.80 -19.27
N LEU A 483 7.15 15.81 -20.53
CA LEU A 483 6.86 16.90 -21.46
C LEU A 483 5.35 17.03 -21.74
N ILE A 484 4.66 15.94 -22.11
CA ILE A 484 3.21 15.97 -22.36
C ILE A 484 2.44 16.39 -21.09
N LYS A 485 2.90 15.97 -19.91
CA LYS A 485 2.36 16.34 -18.59
C LYS A 485 2.59 17.83 -18.26
N LEU A 486 3.72 18.42 -18.68
CA LEU A 486 3.99 19.85 -18.61
C LEU A 486 3.03 20.64 -19.51
N VAL A 487 2.94 20.27 -20.79
CA VAL A 487 2.05 20.90 -21.77
C VAL A 487 0.60 20.82 -21.31
N CYS A 488 0.16 19.65 -20.81
CA CYS A 488 -1.17 19.46 -20.22
C CYS A 488 -1.47 20.32 -18.98
N ARG A 489 -0.49 21.02 -18.40
CA ARG A 489 -0.65 21.86 -17.19
C ARG A 489 -0.56 23.36 -17.45
N TRP A 490 -0.32 23.79 -18.69
CA TRP A 490 -0.24 25.22 -19.03
C TRP A 490 -1.51 26.00 -18.67
N LYS A 491 -1.32 27.28 -18.32
CA LYS A 491 -2.40 28.16 -17.85
C LYS A 491 -3.43 28.48 -18.94
N CYS A 492 -3.05 28.42 -20.22
CA CYS A 492 -3.97 28.55 -21.36
C CYS A 492 -5.06 27.47 -21.41
N TRP A 493 -4.98 26.40 -20.59
CA TRP A 493 -6.07 25.43 -20.42
C TRP A 493 -7.00 25.72 -19.23
N GLN A 494 -6.75 26.77 -18.44
CA GLN A 494 -7.55 27.14 -17.28
C GLN A 494 -8.66 28.12 -17.71
N GLY A 495 -9.86 28.01 -17.12
CA GLY A 495 -11.01 28.85 -17.46
C GLY A 495 -11.74 28.48 -18.77
N ILE A 496 -11.07 27.86 -19.75
CA ILE A 496 -11.70 27.50 -21.02
C ILE A 496 -12.58 26.25 -20.89
N LYS A 497 -13.83 26.33 -21.39
CA LYS A 497 -14.79 25.20 -21.40
C LYS A 497 -14.40 24.05 -22.35
N SER A 498 -13.42 24.23 -23.22
CA SER A 498 -13.08 23.32 -24.31
C SER A 498 -12.04 22.26 -23.93
N GLN A 499 -12.51 21.18 -23.32
CA GLN A 499 -11.69 19.95 -23.23
C GLN A 499 -11.23 19.47 -24.62
N HIS A 500 -11.95 19.82 -25.70
CA HIS A 500 -11.60 19.50 -27.08
C HIS A 500 -10.33 20.21 -27.59
N LEU A 501 -10.14 21.52 -27.36
CA LEU A 501 -8.94 22.23 -27.84
C LEU A 501 -7.66 21.71 -27.20
N LYS A 502 -7.71 21.39 -25.90
CA LYS A 502 -6.64 20.69 -25.21
C LYS A 502 -6.35 19.30 -25.79
N GLN A 503 -7.35 18.61 -26.37
CA GLN A 503 -7.13 17.30 -27.00
C GLN A 503 -6.49 17.45 -28.38
N PHE A 504 -6.84 18.50 -29.14
CA PHE A 504 -6.19 18.84 -30.40
C PHE A 504 -4.73 19.24 -30.19
N PHE A 505 -4.46 20.35 -29.51
CA PHE A 505 -3.09 20.91 -29.42
C PHE A 505 -2.09 20.00 -28.70
N VAL A 506 -2.49 19.23 -27.68
CA VAL A 506 -1.58 18.25 -27.05
C VAL A 506 -1.20 17.12 -28.02
N ARG A 507 -2.09 16.75 -28.96
CA ARG A 507 -1.74 15.81 -30.04
C ARG A 507 -0.87 16.44 -31.11
N CYS A 508 -1.08 17.73 -31.43
CA CYS A 508 -0.15 18.45 -32.30
C CYS A 508 1.26 18.53 -31.69
N THR A 509 1.40 18.71 -30.36
CA THR A 509 2.70 18.59 -29.69
C THR A 509 3.29 17.18 -29.82
N VAL A 510 2.47 16.13 -29.81
CA VAL A 510 2.94 14.75 -30.06
C VAL A 510 3.47 14.57 -31.49
N LEU A 511 2.95 15.31 -32.49
CA LEU A 511 3.54 15.31 -33.84
C LEU A 511 4.97 15.90 -33.80
N LEU A 512 5.16 17.07 -33.19
CA LEU A 512 6.49 17.68 -33.01
C LEU A 512 7.48 16.78 -32.27
N ILE A 513 7.01 16.00 -31.29
CA ILE A 513 7.83 15.04 -30.55
C ILE A 513 8.27 13.86 -31.45
N LYS A 514 7.43 13.46 -32.41
CA LYS A 514 7.68 12.35 -33.32
C LYS A 514 8.51 12.71 -34.54
N ALA A 515 8.55 13.99 -34.94
CA ALA A 515 9.31 14.45 -36.11
C ALA A 515 10.74 13.90 -36.12
N GLU A 516 11.10 13.20 -37.20
CA GLU A 516 12.38 12.50 -37.34
C GLU A 516 13.44 13.32 -38.11
N ASP A 517 13.05 14.46 -38.69
CA ASP A 517 13.93 15.40 -39.39
C ASP A 517 13.53 16.87 -39.10
N LEU A 518 14.42 17.81 -39.49
CA LEU A 518 14.24 19.24 -39.21
C LEU A 518 13.09 19.87 -40.01
N PHE A 519 12.82 19.42 -41.24
CA PHE A 519 11.78 19.98 -42.09
C PHE A 519 10.39 19.59 -41.57
N ASP A 520 10.16 18.32 -41.24
CA ASP A 520 8.89 17.91 -40.63
C ASP A 520 8.62 18.69 -39.34
N PHE A 521 9.64 18.85 -38.49
CA PHE A 521 9.52 19.66 -37.28
C PHE A 521 9.14 21.12 -37.59
N GLN A 522 9.82 21.74 -38.57
CA GLN A 522 9.60 23.13 -38.98
C GLN A 522 8.17 23.35 -39.48
N TYR A 523 7.72 22.57 -40.46
CA TYR A 523 6.39 22.75 -41.06
C TYR A 523 5.26 22.36 -40.10
N THR A 524 5.46 21.33 -39.27
CA THR A 524 4.52 21.00 -38.18
C THR A 524 4.35 22.19 -37.22
N LEU A 525 5.45 22.88 -36.88
CA LEU A 525 5.40 24.04 -35.99
C LEU A 525 4.75 25.26 -36.65
N ILE A 526 5.01 25.52 -37.93
CA ILE A 526 4.33 26.57 -38.72
C ILE A 526 2.81 26.34 -38.74
N ASP A 527 2.36 25.12 -39.03
CA ASP A 527 0.93 24.78 -39.05
C ASP A 527 0.28 24.99 -37.66
N ILE A 528 0.95 24.54 -36.60
CA ILE A 528 0.48 24.70 -35.22
C ILE A 528 0.34 26.18 -34.84
N LEU A 529 1.34 27.00 -35.16
CA LEU A 529 1.33 28.43 -34.85
C LEU A 529 0.29 29.17 -35.67
N THR A 530 0.10 28.81 -36.94
CA THR A 530 -0.90 29.42 -37.83
C THR A 530 -2.31 29.15 -37.31
N VAL A 531 -2.65 27.89 -36.98
CA VAL A 531 -3.96 27.53 -36.42
C VAL A 531 -4.20 28.13 -35.03
N ALA A 532 -3.17 28.21 -34.18
CA ALA A 532 -3.34 28.79 -32.84
C ALA A 532 -3.41 30.33 -32.84
N SER A 533 -2.82 31.00 -33.83
CA SER A 533 -2.72 32.47 -33.91
C SER A 533 -3.75 33.13 -34.81
N SER A 534 -4.42 32.40 -35.71
CA SER A 534 -5.43 32.99 -36.59
C SER A 534 -6.77 33.17 -35.88
N GLN A 535 -7.35 34.37 -35.98
CA GLN A 535 -8.71 34.63 -35.48
C GLN A 535 -9.78 34.03 -36.41
N TYR A 536 -9.45 33.79 -37.68
CA TYR A 536 -10.38 33.33 -38.72
C TYR A 536 -9.82 32.10 -39.45
N ASP A 537 -10.69 31.12 -39.74
CA ASP A 537 -10.40 29.95 -40.58
C ASP A 537 -11.52 29.78 -41.63
N GLY A 538 -11.54 28.65 -42.34
CA GLY A 538 -12.47 28.43 -43.47
C GLY A 538 -11.91 28.89 -44.82
N GLN A 539 -12.80 29.24 -45.74
CA GLN A 539 -12.46 29.62 -47.12
C GLN A 539 -12.08 31.10 -47.22
N LEU A 540 -11.32 31.46 -48.25
CA LEU A 540 -11.03 32.85 -48.56
C LEU A 540 -12.30 33.57 -49.00
N VAL A 541 -12.49 34.81 -48.53
CA VAL A 541 -13.70 35.60 -48.81
C VAL A 541 -13.91 35.72 -50.33
N ASN A 542 -15.08 35.27 -50.80
CA ASN A 542 -15.47 35.18 -52.22
C ASN A 542 -14.67 34.18 -53.08
N SER A 543 -14.10 33.13 -52.49
CA SER A 543 -13.38 32.06 -53.21
C SER A 543 -13.71 30.67 -52.64
N GLN A 544 -13.48 29.62 -53.42
CA GLN A 544 -13.55 28.22 -52.95
C GLN A 544 -12.22 27.71 -52.37
N ILE A 545 -11.17 28.53 -52.42
CA ILE A 545 -9.84 28.21 -51.91
C ILE A 545 -9.84 28.36 -50.39
N ASN A 546 -9.22 27.42 -49.67
CA ASN A 546 -9.05 27.48 -48.23
C ASN A 546 -8.09 28.59 -47.80
N SER A 547 -8.32 29.17 -46.62
CA SER A 547 -7.30 29.98 -45.94
C SER A 547 -6.14 29.10 -45.45
N SER A 548 -4.94 29.67 -45.33
CA SER A 548 -3.76 28.94 -44.84
C SER A 548 -3.97 28.34 -43.44
N SER A 549 -4.83 28.94 -42.61
CA SER A 549 -5.23 28.41 -41.31
C SER A 549 -6.15 27.18 -41.43
N GLU A 550 -7.01 27.11 -42.44
CA GLU A 550 -7.89 25.95 -42.66
C GLU A 550 -7.10 24.75 -43.18
N ASP A 551 -6.19 24.97 -44.13
CA ASP A 551 -5.34 23.88 -44.66
C ASP A 551 -4.38 23.34 -43.59
N ALA A 552 -3.77 24.21 -42.78
CA ALA A 552 -2.96 23.80 -41.64
C ALA A 552 -3.78 22.98 -40.62
N ARG A 553 -5.03 23.37 -40.36
CA ARG A 553 -5.94 22.64 -39.48
C ARG A 553 -6.28 21.25 -40.03
N ILE A 554 -6.54 21.14 -41.33
CA ILE A 554 -6.81 19.87 -42.02
C ILE A 554 -5.57 18.96 -41.97
N ARG A 555 -4.39 19.45 -42.37
CA ARG A 555 -3.12 18.69 -42.30
C ARG A 555 -2.85 18.15 -40.91
N LEU A 556 -3.00 18.97 -39.86
CA LEU A 556 -2.81 18.54 -38.47
C LEU A 556 -3.83 17.48 -38.04
N LEU A 557 -5.10 17.57 -38.45
CA LEU A 557 -6.12 16.56 -38.13
C LEU A 557 -5.83 15.21 -38.80
N GLU A 558 -5.45 15.19 -40.08
CA GLU A 558 -5.12 13.94 -40.78
C GLU A 558 -3.86 13.27 -40.23
N ARG A 559 -2.83 14.06 -39.91
CA ARG A 559 -1.64 13.54 -39.21
C ARG A 559 -1.95 13.03 -37.80
N ILE A 560 -2.93 13.60 -37.10
CA ILE A 560 -3.44 13.08 -35.82
C ILE A 560 -4.20 11.76 -36.00
N LYS A 561 -4.96 11.59 -37.09
CA LYS A 561 -5.64 10.33 -37.43
C LYS A 561 -4.65 9.21 -37.77
N GLY A 562 -3.47 9.57 -38.27
CA GLY A 562 -2.37 8.67 -38.60
C GLY A 562 -2.19 8.47 -40.11
N ALA A 563 -2.62 9.42 -40.93
CA ALA A 563 -2.31 9.43 -42.36
C ALA A 563 -0.87 9.87 -42.58
N ASP A 564 -0.12 9.11 -43.39
CA ASP A 564 1.14 9.55 -43.98
C ASP A 564 0.80 10.57 -45.08
N TYR A 565 0.75 11.85 -44.70
CA TYR A 565 0.57 12.94 -45.65
C TYR A 565 1.95 13.32 -46.20
N PRO A 566 2.29 13.03 -47.47
CA PRO A 566 3.51 13.54 -48.06
C PRO A 566 3.40 15.06 -48.14
N VAL A 567 4.19 15.77 -47.32
CA VAL A 567 4.40 17.20 -47.51
C VAL A 567 5.13 17.34 -48.85
N ASN A 568 4.49 17.99 -49.82
CA ASN A 568 5.13 18.21 -51.11
C ASN A 568 6.16 19.34 -50.97
N TYR A 569 7.39 18.97 -50.62
CA TYR A 569 8.48 19.92 -50.33
C TYR A 569 8.98 20.68 -51.57
N GLU A 570 8.60 20.27 -52.79
CA GLU A 570 9.18 20.75 -54.05
C GLU A 570 8.86 22.23 -54.34
N GLU A 571 7.71 22.76 -53.90
CA GLU A 571 7.34 24.19 -54.09
C GLU A 571 8.03 25.16 -53.10
N HIS A 572 8.80 24.67 -52.11
CA HIS A 572 9.34 25.50 -51.03
C HIS A 572 10.86 25.46 -50.86
N LEU A 573 11.59 24.68 -51.67
CA LEU A 573 13.05 24.64 -51.66
C LEU A 573 13.74 25.94 -52.13
N GLN A 574 12.99 26.87 -52.75
CA GLN A 574 13.54 28.13 -53.27
C GLN A 574 13.74 29.22 -52.19
N ASP A 575 12.93 29.23 -51.12
CA ASP A 575 12.99 30.24 -50.05
C ASP A 575 14.27 30.14 -49.16
N LEU A 576 14.97 29.01 -49.19
CA LEU A 576 16.13 28.75 -48.31
C LEU A 576 17.46 29.28 -48.86
N ASN A 577 17.53 29.62 -50.15
CA ASN A 577 18.77 30.05 -50.81
C ASN A 577 18.97 31.57 -50.84
N SER A 578 17.98 32.37 -50.44
CA SER A 578 18.04 33.84 -50.41
C SER A 578 18.28 34.38 -49.01
N VAL A 579 19.48 34.13 -48.47
CA VAL A 579 19.97 34.81 -47.25
C VAL A 579 20.71 36.08 -47.67
N ASP A 580 19.94 37.10 -48.07
CA ASP A 580 20.50 38.43 -48.38
C ASP A 580 20.92 39.19 -47.12
N GLU A 581 21.96 40.00 -47.28
CA GLU A 581 22.70 40.67 -46.21
C GLU A 581 21.83 41.61 -45.35
N LEU A 582 21.74 41.36 -44.04
CA LEU A 582 21.17 42.30 -43.06
C LEU A 582 22.26 42.88 -42.16
N LYS A 583 22.30 44.22 -42.13
CA LYS A 583 23.38 45.04 -41.59
C LYS A 583 23.35 45.15 -40.07
N ASP A 584 24.55 45.31 -39.50
CA ASP A 584 24.77 45.66 -38.10
C ASP A 584 23.99 46.90 -37.66
N ASN A 585 23.40 46.84 -36.46
CA ASN A 585 23.15 47.98 -35.62
C ASN A 585 23.25 47.56 -34.14
N GLU A 586 24.05 48.28 -33.39
CA GLU A 586 24.46 47.91 -32.04
C GLU A 586 23.38 48.26 -30.98
N MET A 587 23.08 47.33 -30.06
CA MET A 587 23.46 47.44 -28.63
C MET A 587 22.63 46.54 -27.68
N MET A 588 23.28 46.14 -26.58
CA MET A 588 22.75 45.44 -25.37
C MET A 588 22.51 43.92 -25.43
N ASP A 589 23.65 43.22 -25.28
CA ASP A 589 23.93 41.83 -24.90
C ASP A 589 22.81 40.92 -24.30
N ASP A 590 22.36 39.95 -25.11
CA ASP A 590 22.05 38.56 -24.69
C ASP A 590 22.55 37.59 -25.78
N SER A 591 23.86 37.67 -26.04
CA SER A 591 24.53 37.16 -27.25
C SER A 591 24.66 35.63 -27.38
N SER A 592 23.81 34.85 -26.70
CA SER A 592 24.00 33.40 -26.50
C SER A 592 23.02 32.46 -27.24
N TYR A 593 22.22 32.97 -28.19
CA TYR A 593 21.13 32.20 -28.80
C TYR A 593 20.97 32.22 -30.34
N SER A 594 21.72 33.04 -31.11
CA SER A 594 21.47 33.35 -32.54
C SER A 594 20.75 32.23 -33.30
N ASN A 595 21.47 31.21 -33.77
CA ASN A 595 20.99 30.28 -34.79
C ASN A 595 19.66 29.57 -34.43
N VAL A 596 19.43 29.25 -33.15
CA VAL A 596 18.20 28.56 -32.70
C VAL A 596 17.03 29.54 -32.54
N ASN A 597 17.30 30.76 -32.07
CA ASN A 597 16.28 31.81 -32.07
C ASN A 597 15.95 32.22 -33.51
N ASP A 598 16.94 32.33 -34.40
CA ASP A 598 16.79 32.72 -35.81
C ASP A 598 15.91 31.70 -36.55
N PHE A 599 16.17 30.40 -36.37
CA PHE A 599 15.30 29.33 -36.90
C PHE A 599 13.85 29.45 -36.39
N LEU A 600 13.66 29.66 -35.08
CA LEU A 600 12.31 29.82 -34.51
C LEU A 600 11.65 31.15 -34.92
N GLN A 601 12.43 32.20 -35.18
CA GLN A 601 11.94 33.48 -35.66
C GLN A 601 11.47 33.36 -37.12
N HIS A 602 12.24 32.71 -37.99
CA HIS A 602 11.83 32.41 -39.36
C HIS A 602 10.52 31.58 -39.39
N VAL A 603 10.38 30.58 -38.51
CA VAL A 603 9.12 29.84 -38.32
C VAL A 603 7.95 30.74 -37.90
N VAL A 604 8.18 31.68 -36.98
CA VAL A 604 7.17 32.66 -36.56
C VAL A 604 6.82 33.64 -37.68
N GLU A 605 7.79 34.06 -38.49
CA GLU A 605 7.59 34.96 -39.64
C GLU A 605 6.80 34.28 -40.75
N LYS A 606 7.11 33.03 -41.11
CA LYS A 606 6.32 32.24 -42.07
C LYS A 606 4.90 31.97 -41.55
N SER A 607 4.71 31.79 -40.24
CA SER A 607 3.37 31.73 -39.65
C SER A 607 2.65 33.09 -39.69
N LYS A 608 3.35 34.21 -39.55
CA LYS A 608 2.78 35.56 -39.71
C LYS A 608 2.37 35.88 -41.14
N SER A 609 3.13 35.46 -42.15
CA SER A 609 2.69 35.64 -43.55
C SER A 609 1.39 34.88 -43.84
N ASN A 610 1.24 33.66 -43.30
CA ASN A 610 0.01 32.88 -43.41
C ASN A 610 -1.22 33.55 -42.74
N LEU A 611 -1.01 34.45 -41.76
CA LEU A 611 -2.07 35.18 -41.06
C LEU A 611 -2.62 36.38 -41.85
N LEU A 612 -1.93 36.82 -42.91
CA LEU A 612 -2.35 37.96 -43.73
C LEU A 612 -3.58 37.66 -44.61
N VAL A 613 -3.95 36.39 -44.76
CA VAL A 613 -5.02 35.92 -45.65
C VAL A 613 -6.14 35.28 -44.82
N PRO A 614 -7.08 36.08 -44.26
CA PRO A 614 -8.10 35.57 -43.34
C PRO A 614 -9.17 34.73 -44.06
N GLY A 615 -9.68 33.72 -43.35
CA GLY A 615 -10.85 32.95 -43.77
C GLY A 615 -12.19 33.63 -43.47
N ASP A 616 -13.27 33.01 -43.93
CA ASP A 616 -14.65 33.50 -43.89
C ASP A 616 -15.39 33.31 -42.56
N ARG A 617 -14.83 32.53 -41.62
CA ARG A 617 -15.46 32.23 -40.32
C ARG A 617 -14.50 32.32 -39.14
N LEU A 618 -15.04 32.41 -37.93
CA LEU A 618 -14.25 32.45 -36.69
C LEU A 618 -13.57 31.11 -36.40
N ASN A 619 -12.26 31.15 -36.19
CA ASN A 619 -11.46 29.97 -35.87
C ASN A 619 -11.74 29.48 -34.44
N ALA A 620 -12.39 28.31 -34.32
CA ALA A 620 -12.67 27.68 -33.03
C ALA A 620 -11.40 27.27 -32.24
N TYR A 621 -10.23 27.22 -32.89
CA TYR A 621 -8.94 26.79 -32.34
C TYR A 621 -8.01 27.95 -31.95
N TYR A 622 -8.46 29.20 -32.07
CA TYR A 622 -7.67 30.38 -31.70
C TYR A 622 -7.28 30.37 -30.20
N ILE A 623 -5.98 30.18 -29.91
CA ILE A 623 -5.38 30.22 -28.57
C ILE A 623 -3.96 30.83 -28.69
N PRO A 624 -3.82 32.15 -28.81
CA PRO A 624 -2.49 32.78 -28.95
C PRO A 624 -1.57 32.53 -27.74
N ASP A 625 -2.13 32.39 -26.52
CA ASP A 625 -1.38 32.01 -25.32
C ASP A 625 -0.68 30.64 -25.44
N PHE A 626 -1.15 29.75 -26.30
CA PHE A 626 -0.49 28.47 -26.57
C PHE A 626 0.83 28.70 -27.31
N CYS A 627 0.87 29.62 -28.29
CA CYS A 627 2.02 29.94 -29.13
C CYS A 627 3.25 30.33 -28.29
N THR A 628 3.07 31.21 -27.31
CA THR A 628 4.16 31.64 -26.40
C THR A 628 4.71 30.45 -25.58
N ASN A 629 3.85 29.52 -25.16
CA ASN A 629 4.27 28.38 -24.36
C ASN A 629 4.96 27.28 -25.20
N ILE A 630 4.48 27.01 -26.42
CA ILE A 630 5.12 26.04 -27.32
C ILE A 630 6.48 26.54 -27.82
N LEU A 631 6.58 27.80 -28.28
CA LEU A 631 7.85 28.41 -28.71
C LEU A 631 8.91 28.37 -27.60
N ARG A 632 8.51 28.59 -26.33
CA ARG A 632 9.42 28.51 -25.19
C ARG A 632 10.05 27.13 -25.02
N ILE A 633 9.30 26.04 -25.22
CA ILE A 633 9.88 24.69 -25.15
C ILE A 633 10.59 24.28 -26.44
N CYS A 634 10.21 24.85 -27.59
CA CYS A 634 10.92 24.65 -28.86
C CYS A 634 12.36 25.17 -28.82
N LYS A 635 12.74 26.09 -27.93
CA LYS A 635 14.17 26.44 -27.71
C LYS A 635 15.07 25.24 -27.34
N LEU A 636 14.48 24.13 -26.90
CA LEU A 636 15.16 22.87 -26.58
C LEU A 636 14.66 21.69 -27.44
N PHE A 637 14.05 21.95 -28.61
CA PHE A 637 13.45 20.91 -29.45
C PHE A 637 14.37 19.72 -29.79
N PRO A 638 15.69 19.89 -30.02
CA PRO A 638 16.55 18.76 -30.36
C PRO A 638 16.75 17.76 -29.20
N LEU A 639 16.38 18.15 -27.96
CA LEU A 639 16.42 17.31 -26.77
C LEU A 639 15.13 16.52 -26.53
N TRP A 640 14.00 16.87 -27.17
CA TRP A 640 12.71 16.21 -26.90
C TRP A 640 11.96 15.70 -28.13
N SER A 641 12.42 16.06 -29.33
CA SER A 641 11.97 15.48 -30.60
C SER A 641 12.87 14.32 -31.05
N ASN A 642 12.51 13.65 -32.14
CA ASN A 642 13.28 12.55 -32.72
C ASN A 642 14.30 12.97 -33.78
N VAL A 643 14.40 14.26 -34.12
CA VAL A 643 15.24 14.78 -35.23
C VAL A 643 16.71 14.37 -35.19
N MET A 644 17.26 14.13 -33.99
CA MET A 644 18.66 13.71 -33.81
C MET A 644 18.87 12.18 -33.78
N ARG A 645 17.79 11.39 -33.78
CA ARG A 645 17.83 9.92 -33.57
C ARG A 645 18.78 9.22 -34.54
N GLN A 646 18.69 9.60 -35.82
CA GLN A 646 19.52 9.03 -36.89
C GLN A 646 21.01 9.42 -36.73
N PHE A 647 21.30 10.63 -36.26
CA PHE A 647 22.67 11.09 -36.05
C PHE A 647 23.38 10.31 -34.93
N PHE A 648 22.66 9.89 -33.89
CA PHE A 648 23.20 9.11 -32.76
C PHE A 648 23.03 7.59 -32.91
N ASN A 649 22.52 7.10 -34.04
CA ASN A 649 22.19 5.69 -34.28
C ASN A 649 21.35 5.07 -33.13
N SER A 650 20.43 5.85 -32.54
CA SER A 650 19.65 5.38 -31.39
C SER A 650 18.60 4.34 -31.84
N PRO A 651 18.61 3.13 -31.26
CA PRO A 651 17.59 2.12 -31.56
C PRO A 651 16.20 2.52 -31.07
N TYR A 652 16.11 3.55 -30.20
CA TYR A 652 14.88 3.91 -29.50
C TYR A 652 14.17 5.11 -30.15
N SER A 653 13.01 4.86 -30.75
CA SER A 653 12.11 5.90 -31.30
C SER A 653 11.38 6.75 -30.25
N THR A 654 11.51 6.45 -28.96
CA THR A 654 10.81 7.18 -27.87
C THR A 654 11.75 7.36 -26.68
N ALA A 655 11.94 8.61 -26.24
CA ALA A 655 12.61 8.93 -24.98
C ALA A 655 11.67 8.66 -23.79
N THR A 656 12.07 7.74 -22.91
CA THR A 656 11.30 7.47 -21.68
C THR A 656 12.19 7.24 -20.46
N SER A 657 11.78 7.81 -19.32
CA SER A 657 12.34 7.55 -17.98
C SER A 657 11.50 6.55 -17.16
N ALA A 658 10.58 5.83 -17.81
CA ALA A 658 9.67 4.89 -17.14
C ALA A 658 10.40 3.81 -16.31
N SER A 659 11.64 3.43 -16.67
CA SER A 659 12.45 2.45 -15.94
C SER A 659 12.99 2.97 -14.60
N VAL A 660 13.35 4.24 -14.49
CA VAL A 660 13.74 4.85 -13.20
C VAL A 660 12.52 5.15 -12.31
N GLU A 661 11.39 5.61 -12.87
CA GLU A 661 10.12 5.70 -12.12
C GLU A 661 9.68 4.33 -11.56
N SER A 662 9.81 3.30 -12.41
CA SER A 662 9.59 1.88 -12.11
C SER A 662 10.48 1.38 -10.97
N ASN A 663 11.77 1.73 -10.97
CA ASN A 663 12.71 1.38 -9.92
C ASN A 663 12.35 2.09 -8.61
N PHE A 664 12.08 3.40 -8.63
CA PHE A 664 11.63 4.15 -7.45
C PHE A 664 10.34 3.59 -6.84
N SER A 665 9.41 3.11 -7.66
CA SER A 665 8.19 2.44 -7.19
C SER A 665 8.52 1.14 -6.44
N GLU A 666 9.40 0.32 -7.00
CA GLU A 666 9.85 -0.95 -6.43
C GLU A 666 10.65 -0.75 -5.14
N LEU A 667 11.61 0.18 -5.12
CA LEU A 667 12.36 0.58 -3.93
C LEU A 667 11.41 1.04 -2.82
N LYS A 668 10.43 1.89 -3.12
CA LYS A 668 9.47 2.37 -2.13
C LYS A 668 8.52 1.29 -1.65
N ASN A 669 7.94 0.50 -2.55
CA ASN A 669 6.76 -0.31 -2.26
C ASN A 669 7.08 -1.76 -1.92
N ASN A 670 8.22 -2.28 -2.41
CA ASN A 670 8.65 -3.67 -2.23
C ASN A 670 9.86 -3.72 -1.28
N ILE A 671 11.01 -3.15 -1.67
CA ILE A 671 12.26 -3.22 -0.89
C ILE A 671 12.09 -2.51 0.48
N LEU A 672 11.46 -1.33 0.50
CA LEU A 672 11.18 -0.57 1.72
C LEU A 672 9.74 -0.73 2.24
N LYS A 673 9.04 -1.81 1.87
CA LYS A 673 7.63 -2.11 2.25
C LYS A 673 7.40 -2.02 3.76
N HIS A 674 8.25 -2.71 4.53
CA HIS A 674 8.12 -2.83 5.98
C HIS A 674 8.89 -1.73 6.75
N SER A 675 9.64 -0.89 6.05
CA SER A 675 10.46 0.19 6.62
C SER A 675 9.62 1.43 6.91
N SER A 676 9.81 2.04 8.08
CA SER A 676 9.13 3.28 8.44
C SER A 676 9.78 4.48 7.72
N LYS A 677 9.37 4.70 6.47
CA LYS A 677 9.77 5.86 5.66
C LYS A 677 9.24 7.17 6.27
N PRO A 678 9.99 8.30 6.16
CA PRO A 678 11.38 8.37 5.71
C PRO A 678 12.35 7.72 6.72
N LEU A 679 13.48 7.18 6.23
CA LEU A 679 14.55 6.52 6.99
C LEU A 679 15.67 7.50 7.38
N GLN A 680 16.51 7.19 8.38
CA GLN A 680 17.76 7.95 8.55
C GLN A 680 18.74 7.59 7.42
N ALA A 681 19.63 8.52 7.06
CA ALA A 681 20.48 8.40 5.86
C ALA A 681 21.40 7.18 5.90
N ASP A 682 21.98 6.88 7.06
CA ASP A 682 22.76 5.67 7.33
C ASP A 682 21.98 4.39 6.99
N ARG A 683 20.81 4.20 7.61
CA ARG A 683 19.94 3.05 7.41
C ARG A 683 19.52 2.91 5.96
N PHE A 684 19.20 4.04 5.31
CA PHE A 684 18.80 4.03 3.92
C PHE A 684 19.93 3.57 2.99
N VAL A 685 21.11 4.20 3.06
CA VAL A 685 22.24 3.87 2.17
C VAL A 685 22.67 2.41 2.37
N ILE A 686 22.76 1.93 3.61
CA ILE A 686 23.16 0.53 3.87
C ILE A 686 22.11 -0.47 3.39
N THR A 687 20.82 -0.21 3.63
CA THR A 687 19.72 -1.06 3.11
C THR A 687 19.73 -1.08 1.58
N HIS A 688 19.96 0.08 0.95
CA HIS A 688 19.97 0.20 -0.49
C HIS A 688 21.19 -0.50 -1.12
N LEU A 689 22.40 -0.34 -0.57
CA LEU A 689 23.60 -1.05 -1.01
C LEU A 689 23.43 -2.58 -0.97
N MET A 690 22.84 -3.11 0.11
CA MET A 690 22.52 -4.55 0.20
C MET A 690 21.54 -4.99 -0.89
N SER A 691 20.50 -4.19 -1.16
CA SER A 691 19.54 -4.48 -2.23
C SER A 691 20.17 -4.42 -3.62
N LEU A 692 21.04 -3.43 -3.89
CA LEU A 692 21.73 -3.28 -5.17
C LEU A 692 22.63 -4.48 -5.45
N GLU A 693 23.38 -4.95 -4.45
CA GLU A 693 24.23 -6.14 -4.58
C GLU A 693 23.42 -7.39 -5.00
N SER A 694 22.24 -7.59 -4.42
CA SER A 694 21.30 -8.65 -4.82
C SER A 694 20.75 -8.44 -6.23
N SER A 695 20.33 -7.22 -6.58
CA SER A 695 19.80 -6.90 -7.93
C SER A 695 20.82 -7.14 -9.04
N ILE A 696 22.11 -6.88 -8.81
CA ILE A 696 23.18 -7.14 -9.80
C ILE A 696 23.37 -8.64 -10.02
N LYS A 697 23.33 -9.44 -8.95
CA LYS A 697 23.45 -10.91 -9.04
C LYS A 697 22.29 -11.49 -9.85
N LEU A 698 21.06 -11.01 -9.63
CA LEU A 698 19.88 -11.40 -10.41
C LEU A 698 19.98 -10.96 -11.88
N ALA A 699 20.31 -9.69 -12.15
CA ALA A 699 20.46 -9.20 -13.52
C ALA A 699 21.56 -9.95 -14.30
N LYS A 700 22.67 -10.31 -13.64
CA LYS A 700 23.75 -11.08 -14.27
C LYS A 700 23.34 -12.54 -14.52
N HIS A 701 22.55 -13.15 -13.63
CA HIS A 701 21.99 -14.49 -13.87
C HIS A 701 21.01 -14.50 -15.05
N ASN A 702 20.10 -13.52 -15.13
CA ASN A 702 19.15 -13.41 -16.24
C ASN A 702 19.87 -13.33 -17.59
N GLN A 703 20.92 -12.50 -17.69
CA GLN A 703 21.73 -12.35 -18.90
C GLN A 703 22.39 -13.68 -19.35
N LEU A 704 22.94 -14.45 -18.41
CA LEU A 704 23.57 -15.75 -18.74
C LEU A 704 22.54 -16.80 -19.17
N SER A 705 21.32 -16.71 -18.64
CA SER A 705 20.23 -17.63 -18.95
C SER A 705 19.62 -17.37 -20.32
N SER A 706 19.47 -16.09 -20.73
CA SER A 706 19.00 -15.73 -22.08
C SER A 706 20.01 -16.12 -23.16
N ASP A 707 21.29 -15.80 -22.99
CA ASP A 707 22.39 -16.20 -23.89
C ASP A 707 22.43 -17.73 -24.13
N THR A 708 22.09 -18.52 -23.11
CA THR A 708 22.05 -19.99 -23.22
C THR A 708 20.82 -20.49 -23.98
N SER A 709 19.68 -19.81 -23.85
CA SER A 709 18.42 -20.22 -24.49
C SER A 709 18.41 -20.06 -26.02
N MET A 710 19.20 -19.12 -26.57
CA MET A 710 19.25 -18.85 -28.02
C MET A 710 20.08 -19.87 -28.83
N LYS A 711 20.80 -20.80 -28.19
CA LYS A 711 21.65 -21.79 -28.89
C LYS A 711 20.97 -23.11 -29.26
N ILE A 712 19.68 -23.29 -28.97
CA ILE A 712 18.93 -24.53 -29.29
C ILE A 712 17.88 -24.28 -30.39
N THR A 713 18.30 -23.65 -31.49
CA THR A 713 17.54 -23.60 -32.76
C THR A 713 18.47 -23.50 -33.97
N SER A 714 19.12 -24.60 -34.32
CA SER A 714 19.62 -24.84 -35.68
C SER A 714 19.52 -26.33 -36.02
N SER A 715 18.87 -26.63 -37.14
CA SER A 715 18.80 -27.98 -37.71
C SER A 715 20.14 -28.38 -38.35
N PRO A 716 20.48 -29.68 -38.39
CA PRO A 716 21.83 -30.12 -38.76
C PRO A 716 22.06 -30.10 -40.27
N GLN A 717 23.13 -29.45 -40.72
CA GLN A 717 23.73 -29.70 -42.03
C GLN A 717 25.27 -29.81 -41.94
N GLU A 718 25.71 -30.99 -42.34
CA GLU A 718 27.00 -31.37 -42.95
C GLU A 718 28.33 -30.89 -42.32
N ILE A 719 29.01 -31.87 -41.71
CA ILE A 719 30.44 -31.85 -41.45
C ILE A 719 31.19 -32.02 -42.78
N LYS A 720 32.14 -31.14 -43.08
CA LYS A 720 33.34 -31.48 -43.88
C LYS A 720 34.60 -31.01 -43.16
N GLN A 721 35.60 -31.88 -43.19
CA GLN A 721 36.86 -31.77 -42.45
C GLN A 721 37.84 -30.77 -43.09
N ASN A 722 38.75 -30.24 -42.25
CA ASN A 722 40.20 -30.04 -42.45
C ASN A 722 40.67 -28.88 -41.55
N LEU A 723 41.86 -28.85 -40.96
CA LEU A 723 42.92 -29.85 -40.74
C LEU A 723 43.72 -29.39 -39.49
N ILE A 724 44.33 -30.32 -38.76
CA ILE A 724 45.22 -30.04 -37.62
C ILE A 724 46.61 -29.64 -38.13
N ILE A 725 47.30 -28.72 -37.44
CA ILE A 725 48.74 -28.80 -37.09
C ILE A 725 49.04 -27.72 -36.03
N ASP A 726 49.86 -28.11 -35.06
CA ASP A 726 50.04 -27.45 -33.76
C ASP A 726 51.10 -26.34 -33.74
N HIS A 727 51.12 -25.58 -32.64
CA HIS A 727 52.36 -25.37 -31.90
C HIS A 727 52.09 -25.08 -30.41
N GLU A 728 52.67 -25.91 -29.54
CA GLU A 728 52.81 -25.69 -28.10
C GLU A 728 53.76 -24.49 -27.83
N ILE A 729 53.62 -23.75 -26.73
CA ILE A 729 54.41 -23.75 -25.46
C ILE A 729 54.15 -22.32 -24.88
N GLU A 730 54.00 -21.96 -23.60
CA GLU A 730 54.70 -22.32 -22.35
C GLU A 730 53.80 -22.03 -21.12
N GLY A 731 54.01 -22.73 -19.99
CA GLY A 731 53.32 -22.45 -18.72
C GLY A 731 54.27 -21.86 -17.64
N PRO A 732 53.75 -21.12 -16.65
CA PRO A 732 54.58 -20.60 -15.56
C PRO A 732 54.82 -21.64 -14.46
N ILE A 733 56.05 -22.17 -14.48
CA ILE A 733 56.89 -22.64 -13.36
C ILE A 733 56.22 -22.71 -11.98
N HIS A 734 56.11 -23.92 -11.44
CA HIS A 734 56.01 -24.20 -10.01
C HIS A 734 57.41 -24.30 -9.39
N PHE A 735 57.55 -23.96 -8.09
CA PHE A 735 58.59 -24.56 -7.25
C PHE A 735 58.09 -24.70 -5.82
N ASP A 736 58.38 -25.86 -5.23
CA ASP A 736 57.69 -26.42 -4.07
C ASP A 736 58.43 -26.20 -2.74
N THR A 737 57.74 -26.51 -1.63
CA THR A 737 58.15 -27.32 -0.45
C THR A 737 57.19 -27.03 0.74
N ASP A 738 56.75 -27.96 1.59
CA ASP A 738 57.25 -29.32 1.87
C ASP A 738 56.20 -30.27 2.52
N ILE A 739 56.35 -31.58 2.23
CA ILE A 739 56.26 -32.78 3.12
C ILE A 739 54.96 -33.16 3.90
N SER A 740 54.36 -34.29 3.46
CA SER A 740 53.74 -35.44 4.21
C SER A 740 52.62 -35.17 5.26
N SER A 741 51.83 -36.08 5.88
CA SER A 741 51.61 -37.55 5.98
C SER A 741 50.35 -37.77 6.88
N ILE A 742 49.56 -38.87 6.95
CA ILE A 742 49.46 -40.19 6.28
C ILE A 742 48.04 -40.81 6.53
N ASP A 743 47.67 -41.84 5.74
CA ASP A 743 46.62 -42.90 5.89
C ASP A 743 45.19 -42.68 6.47
N GLN A 744 44.23 -43.00 5.58
CA GLN A 744 43.25 -44.11 5.66
C GLN A 744 42.77 -44.69 7.02
N THR A 745 41.45 -44.91 7.11
CA THR A 745 40.85 -46.27 7.26
C THR A 745 39.34 -46.21 6.91
N LEU A 746 38.89 -46.89 5.84
CA LEU A 746 38.17 -48.20 5.79
C LEU A 746 36.69 -48.16 6.24
N LEU A 747 35.69 -48.83 5.62
CA LEU A 747 35.56 -49.59 4.35
C LEU A 747 34.04 -49.81 4.00
N GLU A 748 33.75 -50.09 2.72
CA GLU A 748 32.75 -51.08 2.17
C GLU A 748 31.26 -51.01 2.56
N THR A 749 30.26 -51.42 1.76
CA THR A 749 30.07 -51.89 0.35
C THR A 749 28.56 -51.64 0.01
N GLU A 750 27.98 -51.80 -1.19
CA GLU A 750 28.28 -52.60 -2.39
C GLU A 750 27.51 -52.03 -3.61
N ASN A 751 27.94 -52.39 -4.82
CA ASN A 751 27.25 -52.11 -6.11
C ASN A 751 27.59 -53.30 -7.02
N PRO A 752 26.71 -53.84 -7.90
CA PRO A 752 26.41 -53.20 -9.20
C PRO A 752 24.94 -53.50 -9.70
N GLU A 753 24.48 -53.39 -10.97
CA GLU A 753 25.09 -53.11 -12.28
C GLU A 753 24.05 -52.59 -13.35
N LYS A 754 24.56 -52.16 -14.53
CA LYS A 754 24.06 -52.25 -15.95
C LYS A 754 22.56 -52.51 -16.29
N LEU A 755 21.99 -52.10 -17.44
CA LEU A 755 22.28 -51.09 -18.49
C LEU A 755 21.14 -51.09 -19.56
N LYS A 756 20.98 -49.99 -20.33
CA LYS A 756 20.44 -49.92 -21.74
C LYS A 756 18.96 -50.22 -22.10
N THR A 757 18.22 -49.12 -22.30
CA THR A 757 17.53 -48.68 -23.55
C THR A 757 16.48 -49.51 -24.33
N LYS A 758 15.36 -48.80 -24.63
CA LYS A 758 14.50 -48.81 -25.85
C LYS A 758 13.64 -50.05 -26.17
N ILE A 759 12.34 -49.81 -26.42
CA ILE A 759 11.66 -49.97 -27.74
C ILE A 759 10.23 -49.38 -27.73
N THR A 760 9.73 -49.03 -28.92
CA THR A 760 8.45 -48.40 -29.26
C THR A 760 7.29 -49.41 -29.42
N CYS A 761 6.03 -49.03 -29.11
CA CYS A 761 4.80 -49.29 -29.91
C CYS A 761 3.56 -48.82 -29.11
N GLN A 762 2.68 -47.95 -29.65
CA GLN A 762 1.54 -48.17 -30.58
C GLN A 762 0.20 -48.41 -29.86
N LYS A 763 -0.87 -47.97 -30.54
CA LYS A 763 -2.26 -47.98 -30.05
C LYS A 763 -2.85 -49.38 -30.16
N GLU A 764 -3.77 -49.71 -29.25
CA GLU A 764 -4.93 -50.53 -29.58
C GLU A 764 -6.18 -49.99 -28.85
N PHE A 765 -7.34 -50.26 -29.43
CA PHE A 765 -8.64 -49.66 -29.10
C PHE A 765 -9.65 -50.81 -29.11
N VAL A 766 -10.32 -51.09 -27.99
CA VAL A 766 -11.52 -51.94 -27.95
C VAL A 766 -12.47 -51.37 -26.89
N ASP A 767 -13.73 -51.18 -27.28
CA ASP A 767 -14.82 -50.73 -26.42
C ASP A 767 -15.33 -51.85 -25.48
N GLU A 768 -15.96 -51.50 -24.36
CA GLU A 768 -17.41 -51.70 -24.17
C GLU A 768 -17.92 -51.24 -22.78
N LEU A 769 -18.87 -50.31 -22.82
CA LEU A 769 -20.13 -50.27 -22.06
C LEU A 769 -20.21 -50.97 -20.68
N ASN A 770 -20.47 -50.21 -19.60
CA ASN A 770 -21.86 -50.04 -19.08
C ASN A 770 -22.01 -49.14 -17.83
N SER A 771 -23.23 -48.59 -17.69
CA SER A 771 -23.93 -48.16 -16.47
C SER A 771 -23.26 -47.23 -15.43
N SER A 772 -23.65 -45.95 -15.48
CA SER A 772 -24.08 -45.17 -14.30
C SER A 772 -25.50 -45.63 -13.83
N PRO A 773 -26.10 -45.11 -12.73
CA PRO A 773 -25.58 -44.30 -11.59
C PRO A 773 -25.98 -44.90 -10.21
N ILE A 774 -25.72 -44.19 -9.09
CA ILE A 774 -26.73 -43.84 -8.03
C ILE A 774 -26.08 -43.04 -6.87
N HIS A 775 -26.90 -42.17 -6.25
CA HIS A 775 -26.63 -41.29 -5.12
C HIS A 775 -25.96 -41.90 -3.88
N SER A 776 -25.15 -41.07 -3.20
CA SER A 776 -25.29 -40.87 -1.74
C SER A 776 -24.93 -39.44 -1.34
N SER A 777 -25.83 -38.75 -0.66
CA SER A 777 -25.64 -37.40 -0.11
C SER A 777 -25.57 -37.45 1.41
N SER A 778 -24.51 -36.92 2.02
CA SER A 778 -24.54 -36.47 3.42
C SER A 778 -23.34 -35.61 3.81
N ILE A 779 -23.64 -34.40 4.28
CA ILE A 779 -23.17 -33.79 5.55
C ILE A 779 -21.66 -33.89 5.82
N GLY A 780 -20.99 -32.73 5.84
CA GLY A 780 -19.60 -32.64 6.24
C GLY A 780 -19.41 -32.68 7.76
N ASP A 781 -18.21 -33.11 8.17
CA ASP A 781 -17.63 -32.75 9.46
C ASP A 781 -16.11 -32.53 9.31
N ASN A 782 -15.47 -32.04 10.36
CA ASN A 782 -14.19 -31.34 10.29
C ASN A 782 -12.94 -32.24 10.19
N SER A 783 -11.90 -31.63 9.61
CA SER A 783 -10.47 -31.70 9.99
C SER A 783 -9.46 -32.52 9.15
N SER A 784 -8.43 -31.77 8.72
CA SER A 784 -7.01 -32.15 8.55
C SER A 784 -6.54 -33.02 7.35
N SER A 785 -5.74 -32.33 6.52
CA SER A 785 -4.36 -32.67 6.13
C SER A 785 -4.05 -33.14 4.69
N VAL A 786 -3.16 -32.36 4.06
CA VAL A 786 -2.21 -32.67 2.98
C VAL A 786 -2.73 -33.30 1.68
N SER A 787 -2.78 -32.47 0.64
CA SER A 787 -2.31 -32.86 -0.70
C SER A 787 -1.43 -31.75 -1.27
N SER A 788 -0.37 -32.15 -1.96
CA SER A 788 0.65 -31.26 -2.55
C SER A 788 0.13 -30.56 -3.80
N ASP A 789 0.04 -29.23 -3.78
CA ASP A 789 -0.06 -28.41 -5.01
C ASP A 789 1.23 -27.62 -5.24
N SER A 790 1.77 -27.76 -6.45
CA SER A 790 3.02 -27.16 -6.86
C SER A 790 2.84 -25.70 -7.29
N CYS A 791 3.53 -24.79 -6.58
CA CYS A 791 4.19 -23.60 -7.13
C CYS A 791 3.53 -22.88 -8.34
N ASP A 792 2.34 -22.29 -8.15
CA ASP A 792 1.68 -21.49 -9.21
C ASP A 792 1.24 -20.07 -8.76
N ASP A 793 1.61 -19.67 -7.54
CA ASP A 793 1.28 -18.34 -6.98
C ASP A 793 2.37 -17.26 -7.18
N LEU A 794 3.52 -17.62 -7.75
CA LEU A 794 4.59 -16.66 -8.09
C LEU A 794 4.31 -15.85 -9.37
N LEU A 795 3.32 -16.25 -10.19
CA LEU A 795 3.05 -15.62 -11.50
C LEU A 795 2.02 -14.48 -11.49
N LYS A 796 1.48 -14.08 -10.32
CA LYS A 796 0.37 -13.10 -10.24
C LYS A 796 0.74 -11.68 -9.77
N GLU A 797 1.97 -11.42 -9.30
CA GLU A 797 2.38 -10.05 -8.90
C GLU A 797 3.21 -9.27 -9.96
N GLU A 798 3.70 -9.93 -11.02
CA GLU A 798 4.51 -9.27 -12.08
C GLU A 798 3.70 -8.85 -13.33
N THR A 799 2.81 -7.86 -13.22
CA THR A 799 2.11 -7.29 -14.40
C THR A 799 2.03 -5.75 -14.46
N TRP A 800 3.10 -5.05 -14.08
CA TRP A 800 3.21 -3.59 -14.28
C TRP A 800 4.63 -3.08 -14.65
N LYS A 801 5.25 -3.59 -15.73
CA LYS A 801 6.35 -2.94 -16.50
C LYS A 801 6.48 -3.57 -17.90
N GLY A 802 6.42 -2.76 -18.97
CA GLY A 802 6.78 -3.17 -20.35
C GLY A 802 5.69 -3.86 -21.18
N LEU A 803 5.65 -3.56 -22.49
CA LEU A 803 4.85 -4.33 -23.46
C LEU A 803 5.64 -5.57 -23.89
N LYS A 804 5.15 -6.77 -23.54
CA LYS A 804 5.44 -7.96 -24.35
C LYS A 804 4.68 -7.83 -25.66
N ASN A 805 5.39 -7.77 -26.79
CA ASN A 805 4.80 -8.05 -28.10
C ASN A 805 4.68 -9.57 -28.24
N ILE A 806 3.59 -10.02 -28.88
CA ILE A 806 3.12 -11.42 -29.01
C ILE A 806 2.54 -12.01 -27.71
N PRO A 807 1.22 -12.33 -27.69
CA PRO A 807 0.61 -13.16 -26.67
C PRO A 807 0.60 -14.64 -27.08
N THR A 808 1.28 -15.50 -26.32
CA THR A 808 1.15 -16.96 -26.39
C THR A 808 0.36 -17.46 -25.17
N GLY A 809 -0.90 -17.84 -25.36
CA GLY A 809 -1.77 -18.37 -24.30
C GLY A 809 -3.26 -18.34 -24.66
N PRO A 810 -4.01 -19.46 -24.57
CA PRO A 810 -5.37 -19.57 -25.11
C PRO A 810 -6.47 -19.12 -24.13
N LEU A 811 -6.41 -17.89 -23.59
CA LEU A 811 -7.48 -17.31 -22.78
C LEU A 811 -7.72 -15.82 -23.10
N GLN A 812 -8.70 -15.55 -23.97
CA GLN A 812 -9.12 -14.18 -24.30
C GLN A 812 -10.03 -13.58 -23.21
N GLY A 813 -9.41 -12.95 -22.21
CA GLY A 813 -10.11 -12.05 -21.28
C GLY A 813 -9.85 -10.58 -21.63
N ASN A 814 -10.87 -9.84 -22.07
CA ASN A 814 -10.77 -8.41 -22.42
C ASN A 814 -10.55 -7.50 -21.19
N LYS A 815 -9.35 -7.55 -20.60
CA LYS A 815 -8.87 -6.53 -19.66
C LYS A 815 -8.41 -5.32 -20.48
N ASN A 816 -9.21 -4.25 -20.48
CA ASN A 816 -8.89 -2.98 -21.16
C ASN A 816 -7.48 -2.50 -20.80
N LYS A 817 -6.53 -2.63 -21.74
CA LYS A 817 -5.21 -1.98 -21.65
C LYS A 817 -5.44 -0.47 -21.44
N ARG A 818 -4.71 0.17 -20.52
CA ARG A 818 -4.74 1.64 -20.38
C ARG A 818 -4.23 2.24 -21.70
N HIS A 819 -5.14 2.79 -22.51
CA HIS A 819 -4.77 3.50 -23.73
C HIS A 819 -3.82 4.65 -23.41
N PHE A 820 -2.68 4.73 -24.10
CA PHE A 820 -1.83 5.91 -24.09
C PHE A 820 -2.59 7.05 -24.75
N LYS A 821 -3.15 7.93 -23.93
CA LYS A 821 -4.23 8.84 -24.31
C LYS A 821 -3.91 9.72 -25.54
N TYR A 822 -2.65 10.13 -25.71
CA TYR A 822 -2.24 11.13 -26.68
C TYR A 822 -1.25 10.64 -27.75
N THR A 823 -0.47 9.60 -27.48
CA THR A 823 0.68 9.20 -28.32
C THR A 823 0.32 8.30 -29.51
N ASN A 824 -0.81 7.60 -29.42
CA ASN A 824 -1.32 6.76 -30.50
C ASN A 824 -2.12 7.62 -31.50
N PRO A 825 -2.14 7.24 -32.80
CA PRO A 825 -3.07 7.80 -33.78
C PRO A 825 -4.51 7.78 -33.27
N CYS A 826 -5.30 8.76 -33.69
CA CYS A 826 -6.65 8.99 -33.17
C CYS A 826 -7.67 9.17 -34.31
N PRO A 827 -8.09 8.08 -34.99
CA PRO A 827 -9.11 8.14 -36.04
C PRO A 827 -10.41 8.84 -35.58
N ASP A 828 -10.84 8.56 -34.34
CA ASP A 828 -12.02 9.19 -33.71
C ASP A 828 -11.83 10.67 -33.29
N ILE A 829 -10.78 11.38 -33.74
CA ILE A 829 -10.50 12.74 -33.25
C ILE A 829 -11.70 13.69 -33.46
N ASP A 830 -12.31 13.67 -34.64
CA ASP A 830 -13.46 14.53 -34.97
C ASP A 830 -14.65 14.26 -34.04
N ARG A 831 -14.89 12.99 -33.71
CA ARG A 831 -15.92 12.58 -32.73
C ARG A 831 -15.57 13.05 -31.31
N ILE A 832 -14.30 13.05 -30.92
CA ILE A 832 -13.85 13.56 -29.61
C ILE A 832 -14.06 15.07 -29.51
N LEU A 833 -13.82 15.80 -30.61
CA LEU A 833 -14.00 17.25 -30.69
C LEU A 833 -15.49 17.64 -30.68
N ASN A 834 -16.35 16.88 -31.37
CA ASN A 834 -17.78 17.19 -31.58
C ASN A 834 -18.76 16.65 -30.51
N ASN A 835 -18.29 15.96 -29.47
CA ASN A 835 -19.15 15.34 -28.45
C ASN A 835 -19.81 16.36 -27.48
N SER A 836 -21.08 16.73 -27.73
CA SER A 836 -21.91 17.49 -26.79
C SER A 836 -22.32 16.64 -25.57
N ARG A 837 -21.80 16.96 -24.38
CA ARG A 837 -22.02 16.15 -23.17
C ARG A 837 -23.32 16.47 -22.43
N MET A 838 -24.46 16.08 -23.00
CA MET A 838 -25.67 15.92 -22.18
C MET A 838 -25.56 14.65 -21.31
N ARG A 839 -25.39 14.85 -20.00
CA ARG A 839 -25.17 13.77 -19.03
C ARG A 839 -26.52 13.16 -18.62
N SER A 840 -26.88 11.99 -19.15
CA SER A 840 -28.09 11.29 -18.69
C SER A 840 -27.95 10.80 -17.25
N HIS A 841 -28.91 11.14 -16.40
CA HIS A 841 -28.90 10.84 -14.97
C HIS A 841 -29.54 9.46 -14.65
N LYS A 842 -28.97 8.37 -15.19
CA LYS A 842 -29.33 6.99 -14.82
C LYS A 842 -28.85 6.64 -13.39
N LYS A 843 -29.41 7.26 -12.34
CA LYS A 843 -29.11 6.94 -10.93
C LYS A 843 -29.91 5.74 -10.45
N THR A 844 -29.35 4.94 -9.53
CA THR A 844 -30.11 3.89 -8.83
C THR A 844 -31.21 4.48 -7.94
N LEU A 845 -32.30 3.73 -7.74
CA LEU A 845 -33.45 4.13 -6.92
C LEU A 845 -33.12 4.10 -5.42
N LEU A 846 -32.45 3.04 -4.96
CA LEU A 846 -32.14 2.79 -3.56
C LEU A 846 -30.72 2.23 -3.42
N LEU A 847 -30.01 2.65 -2.37
CA LEU A 847 -28.65 2.18 -2.06
C LEU A 847 -28.69 1.16 -0.92
N ASN A 848 -27.83 0.14 -1.02
CA ASN A 848 -27.68 -0.90 0.01
C ASN A 848 -27.38 -0.28 1.38
N GLY A 849 -27.94 -0.84 2.45
CA GLY A 849 -27.66 -0.51 3.85
C GLY A 849 -26.17 -0.31 4.12
N ASN A 850 -25.34 -1.25 3.64
CA ASN A 850 -23.89 -1.28 3.79
C ASN A 850 -23.15 -0.06 3.21
N ILE A 851 -23.77 0.70 2.30
CA ILE A 851 -23.19 1.93 1.69
C ILE A 851 -24.06 3.18 1.88
N SER A 852 -25.27 3.02 2.40
CA SER A 852 -26.22 4.11 2.62
C SER A 852 -25.85 4.93 3.86
N ASN A 853 -26.30 6.18 3.91
CA ASN A 853 -26.04 7.03 5.09
C ASN A 853 -26.78 6.49 6.32
N GLN A 854 -26.09 6.47 7.46
CA GLN A 854 -26.68 6.15 8.77
C GLN A 854 -27.96 6.96 9.03
N CYS A 855 -29.01 6.28 9.51
CA CYS A 855 -30.30 6.91 9.76
C CYS A 855 -30.34 7.49 11.17
N LYS A 856 -30.96 8.66 11.34
CA LYS A 856 -31.11 9.33 12.65
C LYS A 856 -32.59 9.47 12.96
N ILE A 857 -33.03 8.79 14.01
CA ILE A 857 -34.43 8.64 14.39
C ILE A 857 -34.53 8.85 15.91
N LYS A 858 -35.35 9.81 16.35
CA LYS A 858 -35.61 10.12 17.77
C LYS A 858 -34.35 10.26 18.65
N GLY A 859 -33.23 10.72 18.08
CA GLY A 859 -31.95 10.90 18.78
C GLY A 859 -31.00 9.69 18.74
N ASN A 860 -31.49 8.52 18.31
CA ASN A 860 -30.68 7.32 18.07
C ASN A 860 -30.14 7.30 16.63
N VAL A 861 -29.00 6.61 16.46
CA VAL A 861 -28.35 6.36 15.18
C VAL A 861 -28.52 4.89 14.83
N TYR A 862 -29.02 4.62 13.62
CA TYR A 862 -29.26 3.28 13.10
C TYR A 862 -28.29 2.96 11.97
N VAL A 863 -27.55 1.86 12.13
CA VAL A 863 -26.68 1.26 11.12
C VAL A 863 -27.36 -0.03 10.65
N VAL A 864 -27.90 0.00 9.44
CA VAL A 864 -28.66 -1.13 8.87
C VAL A 864 -27.80 -1.78 7.79
N THR A 865 -27.53 -3.07 7.92
CA THR A 865 -26.65 -3.83 7.01
C THR A 865 -27.41 -4.89 6.22
N ASN A 866 -26.82 -5.33 5.11
CA ASN A 866 -27.29 -6.47 4.29
C ASN A 866 -28.73 -6.34 3.76
N THR A 867 -29.16 -5.13 3.38
CA THR A 867 -30.54 -4.86 2.92
C THR A 867 -30.85 -5.30 1.49
N CYS A 868 -29.96 -6.01 0.79
CA CYS A 868 -30.18 -6.38 -0.61
C CYS A 868 -31.43 -7.25 -0.89
N PRO A 869 -31.91 -8.15 0.00
CA PRO A 869 -33.16 -8.87 -0.25
C PRO A 869 -34.36 -7.92 -0.26
N PHE A 870 -34.43 -7.00 0.72
CA PHE A 870 -35.47 -5.99 0.83
C PHE A 870 -35.45 -5.03 -0.36
N ASP A 871 -34.28 -4.48 -0.66
CA ASP A 871 -34.11 -3.49 -1.73
C ASP A 871 -34.45 -4.09 -3.11
N ALA A 872 -34.16 -5.38 -3.34
CA ALA A 872 -34.41 -6.07 -4.61
C ALA A 872 -35.91 -6.19 -4.95
N ILE A 873 -36.75 -6.56 -3.95
CA ILE A 873 -38.21 -6.67 -4.10
C ILE A 873 -38.85 -5.30 -4.26
N VAL A 874 -38.48 -4.36 -3.38
CA VAL A 874 -39.01 -2.99 -3.40
C VAL A 874 -38.71 -2.29 -4.73
N VAL A 875 -37.52 -2.49 -5.30
CA VAL A 875 -37.17 -1.91 -6.60
C VAL A 875 -37.99 -2.53 -7.74
N GLY A 876 -38.25 -3.84 -7.72
CA GLY A 876 -39.17 -4.50 -8.66
C GLY A 876 -40.60 -3.91 -8.59
N LEU A 877 -41.17 -3.85 -7.38
CA LEU A 877 -42.47 -3.25 -7.10
C LEU A 877 -42.57 -1.78 -7.53
N SER A 878 -41.54 -0.99 -7.25
CA SER A 878 -41.50 0.45 -7.56
C SER A 878 -41.44 0.72 -9.06
N VAL A 879 -40.73 -0.11 -9.82
CA VAL A 879 -40.70 0.00 -11.29
C VAL A 879 -42.00 -0.53 -11.90
N ALA A 880 -42.58 -1.60 -11.35
CA ALA A 880 -43.89 -2.10 -11.76
C ALA A 880 -44.97 -1.00 -11.65
N TYR A 881 -45.01 -0.30 -10.51
CA TYR A 881 -45.91 0.83 -10.25
C TYR A 881 -45.77 1.97 -11.28
N ASN A 882 -44.56 2.23 -11.77
CA ASN A 882 -44.31 3.31 -12.73
C ASN A 882 -44.63 2.92 -14.19
N ASP A 883 -44.50 1.63 -14.53
CA ASP A 883 -44.56 1.16 -15.91
C ASP A 883 -45.92 0.59 -16.32
N TYR A 884 -46.75 0.14 -15.37
CA TYR A 884 -47.99 -0.58 -15.63
C TYR A 884 -49.19 0.10 -14.94
N PRO A 885 -50.06 0.80 -15.68
CA PRO A 885 -51.18 1.58 -15.10
C PRO A 885 -52.14 0.77 -14.24
N THR A 886 -52.55 -0.42 -14.68
CA THR A 886 -53.44 -1.32 -13.90
C THR A 886 -52.87 -1.64 -12.52
N TYR A 887 -51.57 -1.99 -12.47
CA TYR A 887 -50.86 -2.33 -11.24
C TYR A 887 -50.58 -1.10 -10.35
N ARG A 888 -50.40 0.08 -10.95
CA ARG A 888 -50.30 1.37 -10.26
C ARG A 888 -51.60 1.73 -9.54
N ASP A 889 -52.72 1.51 -10.20
CA ASP A 889 -54.04 1.84 -9.70
C ASP A 889 -54.44 0.83 -8.60
N PHE A 890 -54.08 -0.45 -8.76
CA PHE A 890 -54.12 -1.47 -7.69
C PHE A 890 -53.33 -1.03 -6.44
N ILE A 891 -52.02 -0.76 -6.56
CA ILE A 891 -51.18 -0.34 -5.43
C ILE A 891 -51.70 0.95 -4.78
N THR A 892 -52.29 1.86 -5.56
CA THR A 892 -52.84 3.12 -5.04
C THR A 892 -54.01 2.92 -4.09
N ASN A 893 -54.73 1.81 -4.23
CA ASN A 893 -55.87 1.44 -3.39
C ASN A 893 -55.50 0.45 -2.27
N GLN A 894 -54.22 0.09 -2.09
CA GLN A 894 -53.75 -0.79 -1.02
C GLN A 894 -53.23 -0.02 0.20
N ASN A 895 -53.49 -0.55 1.40
CA ASN A 895 -52.96 -0.05 2.68
C ASN A 895 -51.68 -0.77 3.15
N ASN A 896 -51.16 -1.72 2.38
CA ASN A 896 -49.98 -2.50 2.74
C ASN A 896 -48.70 -1.65 2.78
N GLU A 897 -47.97 -1.67 3.90
CA GLU A 897 -46.85 -0.76 4.14
C GLU A 897 -45.70 -0.88 3.14
N LEU A 898 -45.41 -2.08 2.61
CA LEU A 898 -44.35 -2.28 1.60
C LEU A 898 -44.78 -1.76 0.22
N LEU A 899 -46.05 -1.90 -0.14
CA LEU A 899 -46.62 -1.31 -1.35
C LEU A 899 -46.65 0.22 -1.25
N LEU A 900 -47.01 0.79 -0.09
CA LEU A 900 -46.87 2.24 0.17
C LEU A 900 -45.41 2.69 0.12
N PHE A 901 -44.47 1.92 0.66
CA PHE A 901 -43.04 2.23 0.57
C PHE A 901 -42.58 2.27 -0.90
N SER A 902 -42.98 1.27 -1.70
CA SER A 902 -42.64 1.17 -3.12
C SER A 902 -43.27 2.30 -3.94
N LYS A 903 -44.53 2.66 -3.68
CA LYS A 903 -45.20 3.85 -4.26
C LYS A 903 -44.44 5.14 -3.95
N ASN A 904 -43.98 5.30 -2.70
CA ASN A 904 -43.21 6.47 -2.28
C ASN A 904 -41.82 6.51 -2.90
N LEU A 905 -41.14 5.37 -3.04
CA LEU A 905 -39.86 5.26 -3.76
C LEU A 905 -40.02 5.56 -5.25
N ALA A 906 -41.05 5.02 -5.88
CA ALA A 906 -41.36 5.23 -7.30
C ALA A 906 -41.61 6.70 -7.63
N SER A 907 -42.28 7.42 -6.71
CA SER A 907 -42.66 8.83 -6.86
C SER A 907 -41.53 9.82 -6.51
N ASN A 908 -40.73 9.54 -5.47
CA ASN A 908 -39.79 10.51 -4.89
C ASN A 908 -38.30 10.11 -5.02
N GLY A 909 -38.01 8.86 -5.38
CA GLY A 909 -36.66 8.28 -5.33
C GLY A 909 -36.10 8.14 -3.90
N GLY A 910 -34.84 7.72 -3.81
CA GLY A 910 -34.14 7.48 -2.54
C GLY A 910 -33.80 8.75 -1.74
N ILE A 911 -34.81 9.36 -1.11
CA ILE A 911 -34.66 10.50 -0.19
C ILE A 911 -34.49 10.07 1.27
N LYS A 912 -33.96 10.96 2.13
CA LYS A 912 -33.62 10.64 3.54
C LYS A 912 -34.81 10.12 4.37
N THR A 913 -36.01 10.66 4.15
CA THR A 913 -37.24 10.20 4.83
C THR A 913 -37.58 8.76 4.47
N LEU A 914 -37.35 8.36 3.21
CA LEU A 914 -37.53 6.99 2.75
C LEU A 914 -36.51 6.03 3.39
N TYR A 915 -35.24 6.44 3.54
CA TYR A 915 -34.26 5.63 4.28
C TYR A 915 -34.65 5.45 5.75
N ASN A 916 -35.19 6.48 6.42
CA ASN A 916 -35.74 6.34 7.76
C ASN A 916 -36.94 5.37 7.79
N ALA A 917 -37.87 5.46 6.82
CA ALA A 917 -39.00 4.53 6.72
C ALA A 917 -38.55 3.07 6.50
N ARG A 918 -37.44 2.85 5.76
CA ARG A 918 -36.83 1.52 5.59
C ARG A 918 -36.36 0.95 6.92
N VAL A 919 -35.79 1.78 7.81
CA VAL A 919 -35.40 1.34 9.16
C VAL A 919 -36.63 0.91 9.95
N GLU A 920 -37.69 1.72 9.99
CA GLU A 920 -38.91 1.40 10.76
C GLU A 920 -39.60 0.12 10.26
N LEU A 921 -39.60 -0.15 8.95
CA LEU A 921 -40.05 -1.44 8.40
C LEU A 921 -39.16 -2.59 8.89
N LEU A 922 -37.85 -2.51 8.64
CA LEU A 922 -36.91 -3.60 8.96
C LEU A 922 -36.87 -3.91 10.47
N LYS A 923 -37.06 -2.92 11.33
CA LYS A 923 -37.19 -3.10 12.79
C LYS A 923 -38.32 -4.05 13.22
N LYS A 924 -39.34 -4.29 12.39
CA LYS A 924 -40.45 -5.19 12.71
C LYS A 924 -40.08 -6.68 12.60
N HIS A 925 -39.10 -7.03 11.77
CA HIS A 925 -38.79 -8.43 11.42
C HIS A 925 -37.30 -8.82 11.55
N PHE A 926 -36.45 -7.88 12.01
CA PHE A 926 -35.02 -8.07 12.24
C PHE A 926 -34.60 -7.51 13.60
N VAL A 927 -33.64 -8.17 14.26
CA VAL A 927 -33.21 -7.85 15.63
C VAL A 927 -32.42 -6.53 15.66
N GLU A 928 -32.79 -5.66 16.60
CA GLU A 928 -32.09 -4.42 16.92
C GLU A 928 -31.08 -4.68 18.05
N SER A 929 -29.78 -4.52 17.76
CA SER A 929 -28.71 -4.70 18.73
C SER A 929 -28.10 -3.36 19.15
N LEU A 930 -27.86 -3.16 20.44
CA LEU A 930 -27.18 -1.96 20.95
C LEU A 930 -25.66 -2.11 20.80
N LEU A 931 -25.03 -1.29 19.96
CA LEU A 931 -23.59 -1.30 19.74
C LEU A 931 -22.84 -0.44 20.77
N CYS A 932 -23.35 0.76 21.02
CA CYS A 932 -22.90 1.65 22.09
C CYS A 932 -24.03 2.67 22.39
N PRO A 933 -23.94 3.51 23.44
CA PRO A 933 -25.03 4.41 23.81
C PRO A 933 -25.54 5.26 22.63
N LYS A 934 -26.84 5.11 22.32
CA LYS A 934 -27.57 5.74 21.19
C LYS A 934 -27.19 5.23 19.79
N VAL A 935 -26.42 4.16 19.65
CA VAL A 935 -26.05 3.56 18.34
C VAL A 935 -26.53 2.11 18.28
N HIS A 936 -27.39 1.84 17.32
CA HIS A 936 -28.09 0.58 17.14
C HIS A 936 -27.75 -0.03 15.77
N THR A 937 -27.57 -1.34 15.72
CA THR A 937 -27.31 -2.11 14.49
C THR A 937 -28.50 -3.02 14.18
N ILE A 938 -28.78 -3.20 12.89
CA ILE A 938 -29.81 -4.15 12.40
C ILE A 938 -29.21 -4.90 11.21
N ASN A 939 -28.91 -6.20 11.38
CA ASN A 939 -28.51 -7.05 10.25
C ASN A 939 -29.76 -7.58 9.54
N CYS A 940 -29.93 -7.24 8.26
CA CYS A 940 -31.10 -7.58 7.46
C CYS A 940 -30.86 -8.76 6.49
N GLU A 941 -29.78 -9.49 6.72
CA GLU A 941 -29.41 -10.70 5.97
C GLU A 941 -30.52 -11.76 6.05
N CYS A 942 -31.03 -12.17 4.89
CA CYS A 942 -32.10 -13.15 4.75
C CYS A 942 -32.25 -13.64 3.30
N ASN A 943 -33.06 -14.68 3.10
CA ASN A 943 -33.60 -15.04 1.80
C ASN A 943 -34.65 -13.98 1.36
N VAL A 944 -34.72 -13.69 0.05
CA VAL A 944 -35.74 -12.81 -0.52
C VAL A 944 -37.18 -13.29 -0.26
N THR A 945 -37.41 -14.61 -0.16
CA THR A 945 -38.69 -15.20 0.25
C THR A 945 -39.19 -14.62 1.58
N LYS A 946 -38.32 -14.49 2.60
CA LYS A 946 -38.66 -13.90 3.90
C LYS A 946 -39.22 -12.49 3.76
N ILE A 947 -38.76 -11.70 2.79
CA ILE A 947 -39.27 -10.33 2.57
C ILE A 947 -40.72 -10.39 2.06
N VAL A 948 -41.01 -11.21 1.05
CA VAL A 948 -42.39 -11.36 0.54
C VAL A 948 -43.30 -11.94 1.61
N GLU A 949 -42.87 -12.98 2.31
CA GLU A 949 -43.62 -13.62 3.40
C GLU A 949 -43.87 -12.70 4.60
N CYS A 950 -42.93 -11.84 5.00
CA CYS A 950 -43.14 -10.93 6.13
C CYS A 950 -44.02 -9.72 5.78
N TYR A 951 -43.95 -9.22 4.55
CA TYR A 951 -44.51 -7.91 4.20
C TYR A 951 -45.71 -7.95 3.24
N LEU A 952 -46.02 -9.07 2.58
CA LEU A 952 -47.14 -9.19 1.62
C LEU A 952 -48.18 -10.26 2.02
N GLN A 953 -48.35 -10.50 3.32
CA GLN A 953 -49.34 -11.46 3.84
C GLN A 953 -50.78 -11.08 3.48
N ASP A 954 -51.13 -9.81 3.67
CA ASP A 954 -52.47 -9.25 3.41
C ASP A 954 -52.74 -9.03 1.91
N VAL A 955 -51.70 -9.11 1.08
CA VAL A 955 -51.78 -8.94 -0.37
C VAL A 955 -51.01 -10.08 -1.06
N PRO A 956 -51.50 -11.33 -0.94
CA PRO A 956 -50.72 -12.51 -1.31
C PRO A 956 -50.73 -12.75 -2.83
N SER A 957 -49.76 -13.53 -3.34
CA SER A 957 -49.73 -13.94 -4.75
C SER A 957 -50.87 -14.88 -5.14
N ALA A 958 -51.33 -15.72 -4.21
CA ALA A 958 -52.46 -16.61 -4.41
C ALA A 958 -53.28 -16.79 -3.11
N VAL A 959 -54.54 -17.17 -3.27
CA VAL A 959 -55.41 -17.62 -2.17
C VAL A 959 -55.86 -19.05 -2.48
N GLU A 960 -55.66 -19.94 -1.51
CA GLU A 960 -56.16 -21.31 -1.55
C GLU A 960 -57.50 -21.36 -0.82
N HIS A 961 -58.57 -21.65 -1.57
CA HIS A 961 -59.90 -21.90 -1.03
C HIS A 961 -60.03 -23.39 -0.73
N ILE A 962 -60.42 -23.68 0.50
CA ILE A 962 -60.54 -25.02 1.05
C ILE A 962 -62.01 -25.25 1.38
N ARG A 963 -62.63 -26.22 0.70
CA ARG A 963 -63.99 -26.66 0.95
C ARG A 963 -63.97 -28.13 1.35
N CYS A 964 -64.57 -28.45 2.49
CA CYS A 964 -64.92 -29.81 2.84
C CYS A 964 -66.42 -30.02 2.62
N GLU A 965 -66.82 -31.26 2.35
CA GLU A 965 -68.25 -31.62 2.24
C GLU A 965 -69.00 -31.46 3.58
N ASN A 966 -68.30 -31.64 4.71
CA ASN A 966 -68.89 -31.72 6.05
C ASN A 966 -68.28 -30.72 7.08
N CYS A 967 -67.41 -29.80 6.67
CA CYS A 967 -66.82 -28.75 7.54
C CYS A 967 -66.94 -27.37 6.89
N GLU A 968 -66.72 -26.30 7.68
CA GLU A 968 -66.70 -24.92 7.20
C GLU A 968 -65.63 -24.69 6.11
N GLU A 969 -65.91 -23.76 5.20
CA GLU A 969 -64.94 -23.32 4.19
C GLU A 969 -63.85 -22.45 4.84
N SER A 970 -62.60 -22.65 4.44
CA SER A 970 -61.46 -21.86 4.93
C SER A 970 -60.62 -21.35 3.76
N THR A 971 -59.88 -20.26 3.99
CA THR A 971 -58.98 -19.68 3.00
C THR A 971 -57.57 -19.57 3.56
N LYS A 972 -56.56 -19.82 2.71
CA LYS A 972 -55.14 -19.69 3.07
C LYS A 972 -54.42 -18.77 2.10
N SER A 973 -53.88 -17.67 2.59
CA SER A 973 -53.03 -16.75 1.82
C SER A 973 -51.67 -17.38 1.53
N SER A 974 -51.19 -17.23 0.30
CA SER A 974 -49.86 -17.65 -0.14
C SER A 974 -49.12 -16.44 -0.73
N PRO A 975 -48.28 -15.74 0.07
CA PRO A 975 -47.56 -14.55 -0.39
C PRO A 975 -46.63 -14.83 -1.56
N THR A 976 -45.99 -16.00 -1.56
CA THR A 976 -45.23 -16.57 -2.67
C THR A 976 -45.94 -17.79 -3.28
N ILE A 977 -45.46 -18.22 -4.45
CA ILE A 977 -45.89 -19.44 -5.14
C ILE A 977 -44.70 -20.39 -5.21
N ILE A 978 -44.85 -21.55 -4.56
CA ILE A 978 -43.88 -22.66 -4.63
C ILE A 978 -44.41 -23.68 -5.64
N LEU A 979 -43.61 -23.96 -6.67
CA LEU A 979 -43.94 -24.90 -7.74
C LEU A 979 -43.15 -26.21 -7.57
N SER A 980 -43.85 -27.33 -7.40
CA SER A 980 -43.23 -28.65 -7.26
C SER A 980 -42.74 -29.19 -8.60
N SER A 981 -41.44 -29.50 -8.69
CA SER A 981 -40.86 -30.21 -9.84
C SER A 981 -41.30 -31.68 -9.85
N ASN A 982 -42.35 -32.01 -10.60
CA ASN A 982 -42.70 -33.39 -10.91
C ASN A 982 -42.04 -33.78 -12.24
N ASN A 983 -41.39 -34.95 -12.27
CA ASN A 983 -40.40 -35.45 -13.25
C ASN A 983 -40.83 -35.61 -14.74
N LYS A 984 -41.78 -34.82 -15.26
CA LYS A 984 -42.27 -34.91 -16.64
C LYS A 984 -42.24 -33.61 -17.44
N THR A 985 -42.10 -32.43 -16.81
CA THR A 985 -42.22 -31.13 -17.50
C THR A 985 -41.42 -30.01 -16.82
N ASN A 986 -40.48 -29.38 -17.54
CA ASN A 986 -39.69 -28.23 -17.04
C ASN A 986 -40.24 -26.86 -17.48
N LYS A 987 -41.45 -26.78 -18.05
CA LYS A 987 -42.03 -25.49 -18.48
C LYS A 987 -42.83 -24.85 -17.34
N LEU A 988 -42.51 -23.59 -17.04
CA LEU A 988 -43.18 -22.79 -16.00
C LEU A 988 -44.70 -22.74 -16.15
N GLU A 989 -45.20 -22.64 -17.38
CA GLU A 989 -46.64 -22.63 -17.68
C GLU A 989 -47.34 -23.90 -17.17
N GLU A 990 -46.82 -25.07 -17.55
CA GLU A 990 -47.36 -26.38 -17.17
C GLU A 990 -47.31 -26.57 -15.64
N MET A 991 -46.29 -26.01 -14.97
CA MET A 991 -46.18 -26.00 -13.51
C MET A 991 -47.23 -25.10 -12.84
N ILE A 992 -47.51 -23.91 -13.39
CA ILE A 992 -48.57 -23.02 -12.90
C ILE A 992 -49.96 -23.65 -13.10
N GLN A 993 -50.23 -24.23 -14.27
CA GLN A 993 -51.50 -24.96 -14.50
C GLN A 993 -51.67 -26.13 -13.51
N ASN A 994 -50.58 -26.85 -13.18
CA ASN A 994 -50.62 -27.89 -12.15
C ASN A 994 -50.81 -27.35 -10.72
N TYR A 995 -50.36 -26.13 -10.41
CA TYR A 995 -50.58 -25.46 -9.12
C TYR A 995 -52.05 -25.07 -8.89
N LEU A 996 -52.76 -24.72 -9.99
CA LEU A 996 -54.18 -24.33 -10.01
C LEU A 996 -55.16 -25.49 -10.04
N LYS A 997 -54.74 -26.69 -10.46
CA LYS A 997 -55.60 -27.89 -10.45
C LYS A 997 -56.20 -28.14 -9.07
N VAL A 998 -57.49 -28.48 -9.06
CA VAL A 998 -58.23 -28.87 -7.85
C VAL A 998 -57.51 -30.07 -7.21
N LYS A 999 -57.12 -29.93 -5.94
CA LYS A 999 -56.51 -31.01 -5.17
C LYS A 999 -57.56 -31.63 -4.25
N GLN A 1000 -57.72 -32.94 -4.35
CA GLN A 1000 -58.54 -33.73 -3.44
C GLN A 1000 -57.65 -34.30 -2.32
N SER A 1001 -58.13 -34.24 -1.08
CA SER A 1001 -57.46 -34.77 0.10
C SER A 1001 -58.49 -35.23 1.15
N VAL A 1002 -58.05 -35.99 2.14
CA VAL A 1002 -58.90 -36.38 3.28
C VAL A 1002 -58.93 -35.22 4.29
N CYS A 1003 -60.12 -34.87 4.78
CA CYS A 1003 -60.25 -33.87 5.84
C CYS A 1003 -59.78 -34.44 7.18
N PHE A 1004 -58.86 -33.76 7.86
CA PHE A 1004 -58.33 -34.21 9.15
C PHE A 1004 -59.41 -34.27 10.25
N GLU A 1005 -60.37 -33.35 10.24
CA GLU A 1005 -61.37 -33.18 11.29
C GLU A 1005 -62.54 -34.17 11.16
N CYS A 1006 -63.14 -34.28 9.97
CA CYS A 1006 -64.34 -35.09 9.75
C CYS A 1006 -64.11 -36.35 8.90
N GLN A 1007 -62.88 -36.60 8.43
CA GLN A 1007 -62.51 -37.71 7.52
C GLN A 1007 -63.23 -37.73 6.15
N GLY A 1008 -64.08 -36.73 5.86
CA GLY A 1008 -64.73 -36.54 4.56
C GLY A 1008 -63.79 -35.99 3.48
N ILE A 1009 -64.30 -35.81 2.27
CA ILE A 1009 -63.50 -35.30 1.15
C ILE A 1009 -63.29 -33.78 1.29
N LYS A 1010 -62.06 -33.35 1.02
CA LYS A 1010 -61.62 -31.95 1.05
C LYS A 1010 -61.07 -31.56 -0.32
N PHE A 1011 -61.67 -30.53 -0.91
CA PHE A 1011 -61.26 -29.93 -2.18
C PHE A 1011 -60.48 -28.63 -1.90
N SER A 1012 -59.29 -28.48 -2.48
CA SER A 1012 -58.53 -27.24 -2.49
C SER A 1012 -58.49 -26.67 -3.90
N THR A 1013 -58.93 -25.43 -4.09
CA THR A 1013 -58.75 -24.66 -5.33
C THR A 1013 -57.85 -23.46 -5.06
N ARG A 1014 -57.08 -23.00 -6.05
CA ARG A 1014 -56.21 -21.81 -5.90
C ARG A 1014 -56.58 -20.74 -6.90
N VAL A 1015 -56.66 -19.51 -6.43
CA VAL A 1015 -56.90 -18.31 -7.25
C VAL A 1015 -55.64 -17.44 -7.21
N LEU A 1016 -55.19 -16.97 -8.36
CA LEU A 1016 -54.05 -16.06 -8.49
C LEU A 1016 -54.51 -14.61 -8.36
N ASN A 1017 -53.69 -13.78 -7.71
CA ASN A 1017 -53.99 -12.36 -7.46
C ASN A 1017 -53.26 -11.43 -8.45
N GLN A 1018 -53.14 -10.14 -8.12
CA GLN A 1018 -52.65 -9.07 -9.00
C GLN A 1018 -51.13 -9.11 -9.28
N HIS A 1019 -50.34 -9.71 -8.38
CA HIS A 1019 -48.92 -10.05 -8.63
C HIS A 1019 -48.65 -11.50 -8.29
N LEU A 1020 -47.60 -12.08 -8.87
CA LEU A 1020 -47.11 -13.43 -8.55
C LEU A 1020 -45.63 -13.36 -8.23
N PHE A 1021 -45.25 -13.74 -7.00
CA PHE A 1021 -43.88 -13.96 -6.58
C PHE A 1021 -43.60 -15.46 -6.58
N ILE A 1022 -42.98 -15.97 -7.66
CA ILE A 1022 -42.70 -17.40 -7.84
C ILE A 1022 -41.29 -17.69 -7.33
N GLU A 1023 -41.18 -18.63 -6.40
CA GLU A 1023 -39.89 -19.11 -5.89
C GLU A 1023 -39.26 -20.13 -6.84
N THR A 1024 -37.97 -19.95 -7.13
CA THR A 1024 -37.25 -20.76 -8.13
C THR A 1024 -36.23 -21.72 -7.53
N GLU A 1025 -36.00 -21.69 -6.22
CA GLU A 1025 -35.07 -22.57 -5.50
C GLU A 1025 -35.44 -24.07 -5.65
N TYR A 1026 -36.74 -24.36 -5.75
CA TYR A 1026 -37.27 -25.72 -5.94
C TYR A 1026 -37.38 -26.15 -7.42
N ILE A 1027 -36.90 -25.33 -8.37
CA ILE A 1027 -37.02 -25.56 -9.80
C ILE A 1027 -35.64 -25.84 -10.40
N THR A 1028 -35.27 -27.12 -10.47
CA THR A 1028 -33.93 -27.61 -10.86
C THR A 1028 -33.44 -27.11 -12.23
N ALA A 1029 -34.34 -26.68 -13.12
CA ALA A 1029 -34.06 -26.22 -14.48
C ALA A 1029 -34.03 -24.69 -14.65
N MET A 1030 -34.13 -23.90 -13.57
CA MET A 1030 -34.35 -22.44 -13.68
C MET A 1030 -33.10 -21.58 -13.96
N ILE A 1031 -31.91 -22.19 -14.07
CA ILE A 1031 -30.67 -21.48 -14.44
C ILE A 1031 -30.61 -21.38 -15.97
N LEU A 1032 -31.02 -20.24 -16.51
CA LEU A 1032 -31.21 -20.05 -17.94
C LEU A 1032 -30.86 -18.62 -18.41
N PRO A 1033 -30.58 -18.42 -19.72
CA PRO A 1033 -30.31 -17.11 -20.29
C PRO A 1033 -31.50 -16.15 -20.20
N LEU A 1034 -31.23 -14.86 -20.01
CA LEU A 1034 -32.24 -13.81 -19.83
C LEU A 1034 -33.38 -13.80 -20.89
N LYS A 1035 -33.09 -14.14 -22.15
CA LYS A 1035 -34.09 -14.24 -23.23
C LYS A 1035 -35.12 -15.37 -23.04
N ASP A 1036 -34.74 -16.45 -22.35
CA ASP A 1036 -35.47 -17.72 -22.31
C ASP A 1036 -36.49 -17.76 -21.15
N PHE A 1037 -36.51 -16.73 -20.29
CA PHE A 1037 -37.53 -16.57 -19.26
C PHE A 1037 -38.93 -16.32 -19.87
N PRO A 1038 -39.98 -17.08 -19.48
CA PRO A 1038 -41.34 -16.90 -19.99
C PRO A 1038 -41.85 -15.48 -19.76
N LYS A 1039 -42.05 -14.75 -20.85
CA LYS A 1039 -42.45 -13.33 -20.84
C LYS A 1039 -43.89 -13.11 -20.40
N ILE A 1040 -44.74 -14.11 -20.62
CA ILE A 1040 -46.15 -14.19 -20.21
C ILE A 1040 -46.37 -15.61 -19.65
N VAL A 1041 -47.18 -15.75 -18.60
CA VAL A 1041 -47.66 -17.03 -18.05
C VAL A 1041 -49.16 -16.97 -17.75
N ASN A 1042 -49.83 -18.12 -17.73
CA ASN A 1042 -51.28 -18.27 -17.53
C ASN A 1042 -52.10 -17.25 -18.35
N GLU A 1043 -51.66 -17.04 -19.60
CA GLU A 1043 -52.18 -16.11 -20.62
C GLU A 1043 -52.17 -14.60 -20.29
N LYS A 1044 -52.29 -14.21 -19.02
CA LYS A 1044 -52.53 -12.82 -18.57
C LYS A 1044 -51.50 -12.23 -17.60
N TYR A 1045 -50.49 -13.01 -17.20
CA TYR A 1045 -49.47 -12.56 -16.27
C TYR A 1045 -48.14 -12.26 -16.95
N TYR A 1046 -47.66 -11.01 -16.85
CA TYR A 1046 -46.46 -10.54 -17.55
C TYR A 1046 -45.25 -10.48 -16.63
N LEU A 1047 -44.10 -10.95 -17.11
CA LEU A 1047 -42.83 -10.92 -16.37
C LEU A 1047 -42.33 -9.48 -16.25
N VAL A 1048 -42.24 -9.00 -15.00
CA VAL A 1048 -41.74 -7.65 -14.68
C VAL A 1048 -40.29 -7.71 -14.21
N ALA A 1049 -39.98 -8.58 -13.25
CA ALA A 1049 -38.66 -8.63 -12.62
C ALA A 1049 -38.18 -10.05 -12.32
N ILE A 1050 -36.86 -10.22 -12.42
CA ILE A 1050 -36.12 -11.42 -12.03
C ILE A 1050 -35.18 -11.01 -10.91
N VAL A 1051 -35.38 -11.54 -9.71
CA VAL A 1051 -34.46 -11.36 -8.58
C VAL A 1051 -33.42 -12.47 -8.63
N ASN A 1052 -32.19 -12.10 -8.95
CA ASN A 1052 -31.06 -12.97 -9.18
C ASN A 1052 -30.09 -12.91 -7.99
N PHE A 1053 -29.56 -14.05 -7.55
CA PHE A 1053 -28.65 -14.14 -6.40
C PHE A 1053 -27.29 -14.69 -6.84
N ILE A 1054 -26.22 -13.91 -6.62
CA ILE A 1054 -24.84 -14.31 -6.94
C ILE A 1054 -23.91 -13.84 -5.81
N ALA A 1055 -23.06 -14.76 -5.33
CA ALA A 1055 -21.98 -14.49 -4.37
C ALA A 1055 -22.41 -13.68 -3.12
N GLY A 1056 -23.54 -14.06 -2.50
CA GLY A 1056 -24.05 -13.42 -1.28
C GLY A 1056 -24.83 -12.12 -1.54
N HIS A 1057 -25.17 -11.80 -2.79
CA HIS A 1057 -25.81 -10.53 -3.14
C HIS A 1057 -26.96 -10.66 -4.14
N TYR A 1058 -28.04 -9.91 -3.90
CA TYR A 1058 -29.20 -9.85 -4.78
C TYR A 1058 -29.13 -8.70 -5.79
N THR A 1059 -29.46 -8.99 -7.04
CA THR A 1059 -29.65 -8.00 -8.12
C THR A 1059 -31.00 -8.23 -8.80
N THR A 1060 -31.67 -7.15 -9.22
CA THR A 1060 -32.97 -7.22 -9.88
C THR A 1060 -32.84 -6.84 -11.35
N TYR A 1061 -33.16 -7.77 -12.25
CA TYR A 1061 -33.30 -7.52 -13.68
C TYR A 1061 -34.76 -7.16 -13.95
N ILE A 1062 -35.03 -6.00 -14.54
CA ILE A 1062 -36.39 -5.48 -14.73
C ILE A 1062 -36.66 -5.21 -16.20
N ARG A 1063 -37.78 -5.72 -16.71
CA ARG A 1063 -38.21 -5.55 -18.09
C ARG A 1063 -38.99 -4.26 -18.26
N ARG A 1064 -38.44 -3.30 -19.01
CA ARG A 1064 -39.09 -2.02 -19.33
C ARG A 1064 -40.00 -2.20 -20.55
N PHE A 1065 -41.28 -2.50 -20.34
CA PHE A 1065 -42.23 -2.83 -21.42
C PHE A 1065 -42.22 -1.79 -22.57
N SER A 1066 -42.34 -0.50 -22.23
CA SER A 1066 -42.36 0.62 -23.19
C SER A 1066 -41.09 0.86 -23.99
N LYS A 1067 -39.99 0.16 -23.69
CA LYS A 1067 -38.68 0.33 -24.33
C LYS A 1067 -38.07 -0.98 -24.84
N ASN A 1068 -38.71 -2.11 -24.55
CA ASN A 1068 -38.20 -3.48 -24.79
C ASN A 1068 -36.72 -3.67 -24.39
N VAL A 1069 -36.32 -3.14 -23.22
CA VAL A 1069 -34.97 -3.32 -22.65
C VAL A 1069 -35.03 -3.87 -21.23
N TRP A 1070 -33.98 -4.57 -20.85
CA TRP A 1070 -33.75 -5.02 -19.48
C TRP A 1070 -32.83 -4.05 -18.74
N GLU A 1071 -33.30 -3.54 -17.60
CA GLU A 1071 -32.51 -2.75 -16.67
C GLU A 1071 -31.97 -3.63 -15.54
N ILE A 1072 -30.67 -3.53 -15.25
CA ILE A 1072 -30.02 -4.23 -14.15
C ILE A 1072 -29.89 -3.25 -12.98
N HIS A 1073 -30.68 -3.50 -11.94
CA HIS A 1073 -30.69 -2.75 -10.69
C HIS A 1073 -29.83 -3.49 -9.66
N ASN A 1074 -28.67 -2.92 -9.37
CA ASN A 1074 -27.78 -3.37 -8.31
C ASN A 1074 -27.62 -2.21 -7.30
N ASN A 1075 -28.14 -2.38 -6.08
CA ASN A 1075 -28.13 -1.36 -5.03
C ASN A 1075 -26.72 -1.04 -4.47
N LEU A 1076 -25.67 -1.78 -4.86
CA LEU A 1076 -24.26 -1.42 -4.63
C LEU A 1076 -23.72 -0.44 -5.68
N CYS A 1077 -24.39 -0.29 -6.83
CA CYS A 1077 -24.00 0.60 -7.92
C CYS A 1077 -24.82 1.89 -7.89
N GLN A 1078 -24.14 3.06 -7.98
CA GLN A 1078 -24.84 4.36 -8.07
C GLN A 1078 -25.64 4.56 -9.37
N LYS A 1079 -25.46 3.70 -10.38
CA LYS A 1079 -26.10 3.82 -11.70
C LYS A 1079 -26.76 2.52 -12.14
N ILE A 1080 -27.95 2.66 -12.73
CA ILE A 1080 -28.66 1.57 -13.40
C ILE A 1080 -27.92 1.22 -14.70
N LYS A 1081 -27.69 -0.08 -14.94
CA LYS A 1081 -27.16 -0.60 -16.21
C LYS A 1081 -28.31 -1.08 -17.09
N ILE A 1082 -28.07 -1.15 -18.41
CA ILE A 1082 -28.93 -1.90 -19.33
C ILE A 1082 -28.20 -3.21 -19.63
N ALA A 1083 -28.90 -4.34 -19.67
CA ALA A 1083 -28.31 -5.62 -20.07
C ALA A 1083 -27.84 -5.53 -21.53
N THR A 1084 -26.57 -5.87 -21.78
CA THR A 1084 -25.96 -5.77 -23.11
C THR A 1084 -26.00 -7.08 -23.91
N SER A 1085 -26.46 -8.16 -23.29
CA SER A 1085 -26.59 -9.49 -23.89
C SER A 1085 -27.80 -10.18 -23.30
N GLU A 1086 -28.71 -10.68 -24.13
CA GLU A 1086 -29.83 -11.50 -23.66
C GLU A 1086 -29.42 -12.97 -23.42
N ASN A 1087 -28.15 -13.32 -23.70
CA ASN A 1087 -27.55 -14.61 -23.39
C ASN A 1087 -26.90 -14.65 -21.98
N GLU A 1088 -27.08 -13.61 -21.15
CA GLU A 1088 -26.59 -13.59 -19.77
C GLU A 1088 -27.36 -14.64 -18.94
N ILE A 1089 -26.65 -15.65 -18.42
CA ILE A 1089 -27.22 -16.73 -17.60
C ILE A 1089 -27.51 -16.18 -16.21
N LEU A 1090 -28.75 -16.37 -15.74
CA LEU A 1090 -29.17 -15.94 -14.41
C LEU A 1090 -29.39 -17.12 -13.47
N HIS A 1091 -29.14 -16.87 -12.18
CA HIS A 1091 -29.52 -17.72 -11.06
C HIS A 1091 -30.70 -17.03 -10.35
N PRO A 1092 -31.93 -17.16 -10.88
CA PRO A 1092 -33.10 -16.57 -10.25
C PRO A 1092 -33.31 -17.24 -8.88
N HIS A 1093 -33.66 -16.42 -7.89
CA HIS A 1093 -34.22 -16.90 -6.62
C HIS A 1093 -35.73 -16.65 -6.56
N MET A 1094 -36.19 -15.59 -7.24
CA MET A 1094 -37.60 -15.25 -7.32
C MET A 1094 -37.94 -14.54 -8.64
N LEU A 1095 -39.09 -14.89 -9.23
CA LEU A 1095 -39.69 -14.19 -10.37
C LEU A 1095 -40.89 -13.36 -9.92
N MET A 1096 -41.03 -12.16 -10.46
CA MET A 1096 -42.18 -11.29 -10.25
C MET A 1096 -42.96 -11.11 -11.55
N TYR A 1097 -44.20 -11.61 -11.56
CA TYR A 1097 -45.19 -11.35 -12.61
C TYR A 1097 -46.30 -10.43 -12.08
N ILE A 1098 -47.02 -9.74 -12.97
CA ILE A 1098 -48.23 -8.97 -12.65
C ILE A 1098 -49.35 -9.27 -13.64
N LEU A 1099 -50.60 -9.10 -13.20
CA LEU A 1099 -51.78 -9.20 -14.03
C LEU A 1099 -51.90 -7.98 -14.97
N LEU A 1100 -52.18 -8.22 -16.24
CA LEU A 1100 -52.70 -7.23 -17.19
C LEU A 1100 -54.03 -7.74 -17.74
N GLU A 1101 -55.03 -6.85 -17.74
CA GLU A 1101 -56.33 -7.02 -18.41
C GLU A 1101 -56.29 -6.38 -19.80
#